data_AF-A0A2E3CTG5-F1
#
_entry.id   AF-A0A2E3CTG5-F1
#
_cell.length_a   1.000
_cell.length_b   1.000
_cell.length_c   1.000
_cell.angle_alpha   90.00
_cell.angle_beta   90.00
_cell.angle_gamma   90.00
#
_symmetry.space_group_name_H-M   'P 1'
#
loop_
_entity.id
_entity.type
_entity.pdbx_description
1 polymer ?
#
loop_
_entity_poly.entity_id
_entity_poly.type
_entity_poly.pdbx_seq_one_letter_code
_entity_poly.pdbx_strand_id
1 'polypeptide(L)'
;MCLLLLSACGGGGGDGSGGNTGGDNFPEVDLSGPEFDQYSGSTSAAILVPRIMDTYVSVVLSDTLSFLDGEQASAMTVNALNVGGDSEPEGETNLAARFSRVNETILCKEGGTETTTGDVGELTGSLTIHYEQCNDGASILHGDVVVNILSYDLYNLETNSFFKKLLITENGHTVSLSGQLYSFDDDENTTERQTANLVLVDTDSGAQIKLQNFRTYECQYCNNGRERTYEGRIYHSEYGYVDVTTPEVLISDNDDPINDPSSGQLRFQSSQGQVFLVTYEYIEVYRDSTINVREYLVHVELDENNDGVVEHQAYFPIAISDNYEIYDISDSDGDEMPDGWERLFGFDETDSSDAELDSDQDGYQNRVEYIKYGNPIDETILPVVSNLSMDLSLFRDQVKADETHSIIARVRNPNITYGALDITVTIAKSSNVEWGDLGRCKLSNTNPNEVTCPISSIRPDFGSSFSVGLTGEPGEFTVTATLSSASDFDSSNNSDQLTAEFLQRESDLGLVRKLSSLFNSDQFDVAVIDYQSQMHLMISQWGGDAHNSVFRMSLPEHVDVVAARYFIGDQSGDCDIVTEVVCELGIVPSNGGTYKGYVELDLIGISEGFGEYTASITSDSIELQPNDNSFTQRIFVGKSMLPYQTLIDNADSPLTIDLEPGMYVGALNFSDKEVTLNGGSGREATIIRARSPIVGLDDWFNVGDNGVVRNITFVGRDYFGADGHPLRIYGSDVLIENNIFEHNGSGGGVESWGIHNITIRNNIFRNAKAHDYGCIAISLGGDGSYLIENNLILNTECVAMDVSRYGNNSEVEVTHVVTNNTIVNNQAGIVDTIAYEGSNFVYQNNILAGNIIGIRIRDPYPRIDDVLPDTLQPIRNNIFFDNLDNVLVDSSLNLEFQEDGTNIYLSPLFVDEAASDYEQSPESPAIDAGRSELAPVSDFRGLMRPLDGDGDGFMDIDIGAYEYQ
;
A
#
# COMPACT_ATOMS: atom_id res chain seq x y z
N MET A 1 -44.06 -10.98 -27.35
CA MET A 1 -45.09 -12.04 -27.22
C MET A 1 -44.41 -13.37 -27.52
N CYS A 2 -44.16 -14.18 -26.47
CA CYS A 2 -43.83 -15.63 -26.42
C CYS A 2 -42.78 -16.22 -27.39
N LEU A 3 -41.93 -17.20 -27.05
CA LEU A 3 -41.48 -17.86 -25.82
C LEU A 3 -40.40 -18.88 -26.25
N LEU A 4 -39.33 -19.04 -25.46
CA LEU A 4 -38.55 -20.26 -25.16
C LEU A 4 -38.58 -21.50 -26.10
N LEU A 5 -37.41 -22.00 -26.50
CA LEU A 5 -36.79 -23.24 -25.95
C LEU A 5 -35.43 -23.54 -26.62
N LEU A 6 -34.42 -23.72 -25.76
CA LEU A 6 -33.07 -24.20 -26.05
C LEU A 6 -33.07 -25.65 -26.57
N SER A 7 -32.36 -25.92 -27.66
CA SER A 7 -31.62 -27.17 -27.93
C SER A 7 -30.91 -27.09 -29.29
N ALA A 8 -29.63 -27.47 -29.37
CA ALA A 8 -29.14 -28.56 -30.24
C ALA A 8 -27.60 -28.60 -30.37
N CYS A 9 -27.06 -29.78 -29.99
CA CYS A 9 -25.92 -30.54 -30.57
C CYS A 9 -24.55 -29.83 -30.70
N GLY A 10 -23.46 -30.31 -30.09
CA GLY A 10 -22.99 -31.70 -30.08
C GLY A 10 -21.76 -31.82 -31.00
N GLY A 11 -20.60 -32.18 -30.43
CA GLY A 11 -19.54 -32.93 -31.14
C GLY A 11 -18.11 -32.37 -31.07
N GLY A 12 -17.21 -33.15 -30.45
CA GLY A 12 -15.74 -33.05 -30.53
C GLY A 12 -15.13 -32.47 -29.26
N GLY A 13 -14.32 -33.14 -28.44
CA GLY A 13 -13.41 -34.26 -28.70
C GLY A 13 -12.02 -33.80 -28.25
N GLY A 14 -11.56 -34.31 -27.11
CA GLY A 14 -10.30 -33.91 -26.49
C GLY A 14 -10.16 -34.48 -25.09
N ASP A 15 -10.30 -35.80 -24.95
CA ASP A 15 -9.78 -36.52 -23.79
C ASP A 15 -8.26 -36.35 -23.80
N GLY A 16 -7.75 -35.60 -22.81
CA GLY A 16 -6.33 -35.36 -22.58
C GLY A 16 -6.00 -35.45 -21.10
N SER A 17 -6.66 -36.35 -20.36
CA SER A 17 -6.29 -36.73 -19.00
C SER A 17 -5.79 -38.18 -19.02
N GLY A 18 -4.63 -38.36 -19.63
CA GLY A 18 -3.84 -39.58 -19.53
C GLY A 18 -2.93 -39.51 -18.31
N GLY A 19 -3.49 -39.31 -17.12
CA GLY A 19 -2.80 -39.55 -15.87
C GLY A 19 -2.58 -41.05 -15.76
N ASN A 20 -1.42 -41.51 -16.22
CA ASN A 20 -1.00 -42.88 -16.14
C ASN A 20 -0.66 -43.18 -14.68
N THR A 21 -1.67 -43.42 -13.84
CA THR A 21 -1.53 -44.05 -12.52
C THR A 21 -1.25 -45.55 -12.67
N GLY A 22 -0.29 -45.88 -13.55
CA GLY A 22 0.26 -47.21 -13.68
C GLY A 22 0.86 -47.60 -12.33
N GLY A 23 0.20 -48.52 -11.64
CA GLY A 23 0.65 -49.01 -10.36
C GLY A 23 1.97 -49.78 -10.51
N ASP A 24 3.08 -49.10 -10.26
CA ASP A 24 4.37 -49.74 -10.04
C ASP A 24 4.48 -50.08 -8.55
N ASN A 25 3.79 -51.16 -8.16
CA ASN A 25 4.18 -51.89 -6.95
C ASN A 25 5.55 -52.51 -7.24
N PHE A 26 6.63 -51.81 -6.90
CA PHE A 26 7.95 -52.43 -6.87
C PHE A 26 7.96 -53.50 -5.76
N PRO A 27 8.21 -54.78 -6.08
CA PRO A 27 8.15 -55.84 -5.10
C PRO A 27 9.27 -55.68 -4.06
N GLU A 28 8.89 -55.65 -2.78
CA GLU A 28 9.81 -55.66 -1.64
C GLU A 28 10.77 -56.85 -1.78
N VAL A 29 12.08 -56.57 -1.88
CA VAL A 29 13.12 -57.59 -1.97
C VAL A 29 13.45 -58.11 -0.57
N ASP A 30 13.79 -59.39 -0.43
CA ASP A 30 14.17 -59.98 0.86
C ASP A 30 15.53 -59.43 1.34
N LEU A 31 15.49 -58.53 2.34
CA LEU A 31 16.64 -57.86 2.95
C LEU A 31 17.06 -58.49 4.30
N SER A 32 16.81 -59.79 4.51
CA SER A 32 17.06 -60.48 5.80
C SER A 32 18.53 -60.88 6.08
N GLY A 33 19.47 -60.47 5.21
CA GLY A 33 20.90 -60.78 5.35
C GLY A 33 21.61 -60.00 6.47
N PRO A 34 22.75 -60.50 6.99
CA PRO A 34 23.52 -59.82 8.05
C PRO A 34 24.18 -58.50 7.60
N GLU A 35 24.11 -58.21 6.31
CA GLU A 35 24.62 -57.00 5.67
C GLU A 35 23.61 -55.83 5.67
N PHE A 36 22.40 -56.05 6.21
CA PHE A 36 21.36 -55.02 6.37
C PHE A 36 20.93 -54.91 7.83
N ASP A 37 20.84 -53.68 8.34
CA ASP A 37 20.20 -53.42 9.63
C ASP A 37 18.71 -53.78 9.58
N GLN A 38 18.24 -54.44 10.64
CA GLN A 38 16.85 -54.82 10.79
C GLN A 38 16.18 -53.85 11.76
N TYR A 39 15.06 -53.27 11.33
CA TYR A 39 14.23 -52.47 12.20
C TYR A 39 13.69 -53.33 13.35
N SER A 40 13.96 -52.89 14.58
CA SER A 40 13.63 -53.60 15.81
C SER A 40 12.79 -52.79 16.79
N GLY A 41 12.44 -51.55 16.40
CA GLY A 41 11.63 -50.65 17.19
C GLY A 41 10.12 -50.92 17.14
N SER A 42 9.35 -49.94 17.60
CA SER A 42 7.90 -50.00 17.66
C SER A 42 7.26 -50.20 16.29
N THR A 43 6.34 -51.18 16.18
CA THR A 43 5.54 -51.42 14.97
C THR A 43 4.06 -51.16 15.19
N SER A 44 3.67 -50.63 16.36
CA SER A 44 2.32 -50.11 16.59
C SER A 44 2.17 -48.75 15.92
N ALA A 45 0.94 -48.35 15.62
CA ALA A 45 0.71 -46.99 15.16
C ALA A 45 1.06 -46.00 16.27
N ALA A 46 1.65 -44.88 15.87
CA ALA A 46 1.93 -43.78 16.78
C ALA A 46 0.64 -43.17 17.32
N ILE A 47 0.70 -42.67 18.54
CA ILE A 47 -0.30 -41.76 19.08
C ILE A 47 0.21 -40.38 18.76
N LEU A 48 -0.45 -39.68 17.84
CA LEU A 48 -0.06 -38.32 17.45
C LEU A 48 -0.38 -37.39 18.62
N VAL A 49 0.64 -36.66 19.04
CA VAL A 49 0.59 -35.56 20.02
C VAL A 49 1.54 -34.48 19.49
N PRO A 50 1.36 -33.19 19.82
CA PRO A 50 2.14 -32.11 19.22
C PRO A 50 3.66 -32.32 19.30
N ARG A 51 4.16 -32.69 20.48
CA ARG A 51 5.58 -32.87 20.82
C ARG A 51 6.37 -33.96 20.09
N ILE A 52 5.74 -34.72 19.20
CA ILE A 52 6.42 -35.75 18.41
C ILE A 52 6.31 -35.49 16.90
N MET A 53 5.68 -34.39 16.49
CA MET A 53 5.41 -34.17 15.07
C MET A 53 6.61 -33.60 14.32
N ASP A 54 7.43 -32.77 14.96
CA ASP A 54 8.78 -32.37 14.53
C ASP A 54 9.60 -33.57 14.00
N THR A 55 9.55 -34.70 14.71
CA THR A 55 10.22 -35.96 14.39
C THR A 55 9.74 -36.56 13.07
N TYR A 56 8.44 -36.56 12.80
CA TYR A 56 7.91 -37.15 11.57
C TYR A 56 7.97 -36.19 10.39
N VAL A 57 7.78 -34.89 10.63
CA VAL A 57 7.82 -33.84 9.62
C VAL A 57 9.22 -33.66 9.05
N SER A 58 10.24 -33.63 9.91
CA SER A 58 11.64 -33.57 9.50
C SER A 58 12.02 -34.70 8.54
N VAL A 59 11.56 -35.93 8.78
CA VAL A 59 11.83 -37.08 7.89
C VAL A 59 11.27 -36.90 6.47
N VAL A 60 10.20 -36.11 6.31
CA VAL A 60 9.57 -35.87 5.01
C VAL A 60 10.13 -34.64 4.31
N LEU A 61 10.29 -33.54 5.05
CA LEU A 61 10.64 -32.24 4.48
C LEU A 61 12.14 -31.98 4.40
N SER A 62 12.96 -32.75 5.10
CA SER A 62 14.39 -32.59 4.99
C SER A 62 14.92 -33.14 3.67
N ASP A 63 15.64 -32.32 2.91
CA ASP A 63 16.62 -32.79 1.92
C ASP A 63 17.77 -33.57 2.60
N THR A 64 17.82 -33.54 3.92
CA THR A 64 18.86 -34.20 4.72
C THR A 64 18.34 -34.51 6.14
N LEU A 65 18.07 -35.79 6.40
CA LEU A 65 17.59 -36.37 7.67
C LEU A 65 18.43 -35.89 8.88
N SER A 66 17.94 -34.87 9.58
CA SER A 66 18.55 -34.26 10.79
C SER A 66 18.13 -34.93 12.11
N PHE A 67 17.67 -36.17 12.02
CA PHE A 67 16.75 -36.78 13.01
C PHE A 67 17.37 -37.26 14.34
N LEU A 68 18.69 -37.22 14.55
CA LEU A 68 19.31 -38.00 15.64
C LEU A 68 20.14 -37.16 16.62
N ASP A 69 19.40 -36.76 17.68
CA ASP A 69 19.75 -35.97 18.88
C ASP A 69 19.92 -34.44 18.70
N GLY A 70 19.22 -33.72 19.58
CA GLY A 70 19.20 -32.26 19.69
C GLY A 70 20.58 -31.65 19.99
N GLU A 71 20.76 -30.41 19.52
CA GLU A 71 22.02 -29.68 19.39
C GLU A 71 23.05 -30.34 18.45
N GLN A 72 23.04 -29.90 17.19
CA GLN A 72 24.14 -30.00 16.20
C GLN A 72 24.34 -31.31 15.42
N ALA A 73 23.27 -31.99 15.00
CA ALA A 73 23.35 -33.03 13.97
C ALA A 73 23.03 -32.45 12.57
N SER A 74 24.08 -32.08 11.83
CA SER A 74 23.91 -31.69 10.42
C SER A 74 23.55 -32.90 9.55
N ALA A 75 22.41 -32.74 8.88
CA ALA A 75 22.20 -32.96 7.45
C ALA A 75 22.58 -34.32 6.81
N MET A 76 21.91 -35.42 7.17
CA MET A 76 22.14 -36.70 6.47
C MET A 76 21.21 -36.99 5.27
N THR A 77 21.83 -37.26 4.12
CA THR A 77 21.30 -38.14 3.05
C THR A 77 20.46 -37.51 1.92
N VAL A 78 21.08 -36.71 1.04
CA VAL A 78 20.72 -36.67 -0.40
C VAL A 78 21.95 -36.89 -1.30
N ASN A 79 23.15 -36.44 -0.91
CA ASN A 79 24.38 -36.66 -1.69
C ASN A 79 24.76 -38.15 -1.88
N ALA A 80 24.29 -39.06 -1.01
CA ALA A 80 24.52 -40.50 -1.15
C ALA A 80 23.44 -41.22 -2.00
N LEU A 81 22.29 -40.56 -2.26
CA LEU A 81 21.17 -41.09 -3.04
C LEU A 81 21.25 -40.65 -4.51
N ASN A 82 21.88 -39.51 -4.79
CA ASN A 82 22.21 -39.08 -6.15
C ASN A 82 23.35 -39.92 -6.72
N VAL A 83 22.99 -41.03 -7.36
CA VAL A 83 23.89 -41.76 -8.25
C VAL A 83 24.10 -40.98 -9.57
N GLY A 84 23.42 -39.83 -9.77
CA GLY A 84 23.71 -38.81 -10.78
C GLY A 84 23.64 -37.39 -10.19
N GLY A 85 24.68 -36.56 -10.40
CA GLY A 85 24.76 -35.13 -10.06
C GLY A 85 24.76 -34.82 -8.55
N ASP A 86 25.84 -34.45 -7.87
CA ASP A 86 26.45 -33.10 -7.96
C ASP A 86 27.86 -33.04 -7.36
N SER A 87 28.51 -34.18 -7.11
CA SER A 87 29.93 -34.22 -6.79
C SER A 87 30.78 -34.20 -8.06
N GLU A 88 30.65 -33.16 -8.89
CA GLU A 88 31.54 -32.96 -10.03
C GLU A 88 32.87 -32.28 -9.63
N PRO A 89 34.03 -32.91 -9.89
CA PRO A 89 35.24 -32.15 -10.16
C PRO A 89 35.07 -31.47 -11.53
N GLU A 90 35.28 -30.15 -11.60
CA GLU A 90 35.09 -29.29 -12.78
C GLU A 90 35.25 -30.01 -14.15
N GLY A 91 34.13 -30.26 -14.84
CA GLY A 91 34.10 -30.34 -16.30
C GLY A 91 33.74 -31.67 -16.98
N GLU A 92 33.02 -32.61 -16.36
CA GLU A 92 32.60 -33.86 -17.03
C GLU A 92 31.14 -34.26 -16.72
N THR A 93 30.20 -33.70 -17.49
CA THR A 93 28.73 -33.76 -17.34
C THR A 93 28.05 -35.07 -17.78
N ASN A 94 28.58 -36.26 -17.47
CA ASN A 94 27.89 -37.47 -17.91
C ASN A 94 28.19 -38.74 -17.09
N LEU A 95 27.14 -39.52 -16.78
CA LEU A 95 27.23 -40.87 -16.18
C LEU A 95 28.20 -41.79 -16.96
N ALA A 96 28.39 -41.53 -18.26
CA ALA A 96 29.42 -42.11 -19.11
C ALA A 96 30.87 -42.01 -18.55
N ALA A 97 31.19 -40.96 -17.79
CA ALA A 97 32.48 -40.81 -17.11
C ALA A 97 32.62 -41.77 -15.92
N ARG A 98 31.56 -42.00 -15.13
CA ARG A 98 31.56 -43.02 -14.06
C ARG A 98 31.65 -44.44 -14.62
N PHE A 99 31.00 -44.73 -15.75
CA PHE A 99 31.14 -46.02 -16.45
C PHE A 99 32.55 -46.29 -16.99
N SER A 100 33.33 -45.24 -17.26
CA SER A 100 34.71 -45.39 -17.71
C SER A 100 35.69 -45.81 -16.60
N ARG A 101 35.27 -45.74 -15.33
CA ARG A 101 36.10 -45.97 -14.13
C ARG A 101 35.73 -47.23 -13.34
N VAL A 102 35.00 -48.17 -13.95
CA VAL A 102 34.67 -49.46 -13.32
C VAL A 102 35.97 -50.25 -13.07
N ASN A 103 36.16 -50.71 -11.83
CA ASN A 103 37.38 -51.30 -11.26
C ASN A 103 38.52 -50.30 -10.98
N GLU A 104 38.22 -49.00 -10.88
CA GLU A 104 39.16 -48.00 -10.39
C GLU A 104 38.85 -47.63 -8.93
N THR A 105 39.91 -47.32 -8.18
CA THR A 105 39.82 -46.71 -6.85
C THR A 105 40.17 -45.23 -6.98
N ILE A 106 39.28 -44.36 -6.52
CA ILE A 106 39.39 -42.91 -6.61
C ILE A 106 39.54 -42.34 -5.19
N LEU A 107 40.34 -41.28 -5.06
CA LEU A 107 40.44 -40.52 -3.81
C LEU A 107 39.25 -39.58 -3.71
N CYS A 108 38.58 -39.57 -2.56
CA CYS A 108 37.50 -38.63 -2.29
C CYS A 108 38.06 -37.23 -2.01
N LYS A 109 37.19 -36.20 -2.06
CA LYS A 109 37.56 -34.78 -2.08
C LYS A 109 38.51 -34.39 -0.94
N GLU A 110 38.17 -34.77 0.30
CA GLU A 110 38.90 -34.38 1.51
C GLU A 110 39.63 -35.56 2.17
N GLY A 111 39.61 -36.76 1.56
CA GLY A 111 40.33 -37.94 2.03
C GLY A 111 39.53 -39.24 1.97
N GLY A 112 40.20 -40.38 2.19
CA GLY A 112 39.59 -41.70 2.00
C GLY A 112 39.50 -42.12 0.54
N THR A 113 38.79 -43.22 0.27
CA THR A 113 38.69 -43.77 -1.09
C THR A 113 37.30 -44.33 -1.41
N GLU A 114 36.92 -44.21 -2.67
CA GLU A 114 35.77 -44.89 -3.27
C GLU A 114 36.30 -45.91 -4.29
N THR A 115 35.79 -47.14 -4.28
CA THR A 115 36.10 -48.17 -5.28
C THR A 115 34.83 -48.69 -5.92
N THR A 116 34.69 -48.51 -7.22
CA THR A 116 33.54 -49.02 -7.99
C THR A 116 33.94 -50.34 -8.67
N THR A 117 33.17 -51.41 -8.47
CA THR A 117 33.37 -52.71 -9.11
C THR A 117 32.06 -53.22 -9.71
N GLY A 118 32.10 -54.02 -10.78
CA GLY A 118 30.88 -54.54 -11.38
C GLY A 118 30.99 -54.82 -12.87
N ASP A 119 29.86 -55.12 -13.49
CA ASP A 119 29.72 -55.32 -14.94
C ASP A 119 28.49 -54.55 -15.43
N VAL A 120 28.72 -53.60 -16.33
CA VAL A 120 27.67 -52.83 -17.01
C VAL A 120 27.87 -53.09 -18.49
N GLY A 121 26.89 -53.77 -19.11
CA GLY A 121 26.94 -54.15 -20.51
C GLY A 121 26.68 -52.95 -21.44
N GLU A 122 25.88 -53.15 -22.49
CA GLU A 122 25.35 -52.05 -23.32
C GLU A 122 24.25 -51.29 -22.54
N LEU A 123 24.62 -50.56 -21.48
CA LEU A 123 23.79 -49.60 -20.71
C LEU A 123 22.81 -50.17 -19.66
N THR A 124 22.97 -51.43 -19.24
CA THR A 124 22.31 -52.02 -18.06
C THR A 124 23.27 -52.94 -17.31
N GLY A 125 23.15 -53.04 -15.99
CA GLY A 125 24.08 -53.85 -15.20
C GLY A 125 24.03 -53.59 -13.69
N SER A 126 25.01 -54.15 -12.98
CA SER A 126 25.12 -54.02 -11.52
C SER A 126 26.50 -53.49 -11.15
N LEU A 127 26.51 -52.42 -10.37
CA LEU A 127 27.68 -51.78 -9.82
C LEU A 127 27.67 -51.92 -8.30
N THR A 128 28.83 -52.19 -7.71
CA THR A 128 29.06 -52.12 -6.27
C THR A 128 30.07 -51.01 -6.01
N ILE A 129 29.65 -50.02 -5.24
CA ILE A 129 30.47 -48.91 -4.79
C ILE A 129 30.86 -49.19 -3.33
N HIS A 130 32.16 -49.30 -3.10
CA HIS A 130 32.73 -49.48 -1.76
C HIS A 130 33.37 -48.16 -1.31
N TYR A 131 32.85 -47.60 -0.23
CA TYR A 131 33.41 -46.43 0.42
C TYR A 131 34.29 -46.86 1.61
N GLU A 132 35.53 -46.38 1.64
CA GLU A 132 36.45 -46.58 2.74
C GLU A 132 36.84 -45.22 3.32
N GLN A 133 36.07 -44.78 4.33
CA GLN A 133 36.27 -43.50 5.03
C GLN A 133 36.31 -42.32 4.05
N CYS A 134 35.47 -42.38 3.01
CA CYS A 134 35.42 -41.43 1.92
C CYS A 134 34.81 -40.12 2.41
N ASN A 135 35.62 -39.06 2.47
CA ASN A 135 35.19 -37.72 2.85
C ASN A 135 34.91 -36.90 1.57
N ASP A 136 33.64 -36.58 1.35
CA ASP A 136 33.16 -35.80 0.21
C ASP A 136 33.17 -34.28 0.46
N GLY A 137 33.56 -33.85 1.67
CA GLY A 137 33.58 -32.47 2.14
C GLY A 137 32.35 -32.08 2.98
N ALA A 138 31.27 -32.86 2.95
CA ALA A 138 30.10 -32.70 3.81
C ALA A 138 30.01 -33.84 4.84
N SER A 139 30.21 -35.08 4.40
CA SER A 139 30.07 -36.29 5.21
C SER A 139 31.23 -37.27 4.99
N ILE A 140 31.38 -38.24 5.90
CA ILE A 140 32.31 -39.36 5.78
C ILE A 140 31.51 -40.65 5.57
N LEU A 141 31.70 -41.29 4.42
CA LEU A 141 31.03 -42.51 4.01
C LEU A 141 31.91 -43.75 4.23
N HIS A 142 31.34 -44.81 4.80
CA HIS A 142 32.01 -46.09 4.95
C HIS A 142 31.03 -47.26 4.80
N GLY A 143 31.22 -48.11 3.80
CA GLY A 143 30.36 -49.26 3.54
C GLY A 143 30.13 -49.52 2.05
N ASP A 144 29.20 -50.43 1.76
CA ASP A 144 28.90 -50.88 0.40
C ASP A 144 27.51 -50.42 -0.07
N VAL A 145 27.44 -49.94 -1.31
CA VAL A 145 26.20 -49.67 -2.04
C VAL A 145 26.19 -50.48 -3.32
N VAL A 146 25.12 -51.23 -3.57
CA VAL A 146 24.92 -51.97 -4.83
C VAL A 146 23.87 -51.27 -5.66
N VAL A 147 24.25 -50.70 -6.80
CA VAL A 147 23.36 -50.02 -7.74
C VAL A 147 23.08 -50.92 -8.92
N ASN A 148 21.82 -51.30 -9.12
CA ASN A 148 21.38 -51.98 -10.33
C ASN A 148 20.77 -50.97 -11.30
N ILE A 149 21.39 -50.78 -12.45
CA ILE A 149 20.86 -49.93 -13.52
C ILE A 149 19.91 -50.77 -14.36
N LEU A 150 18.63 -50.43 -14.29
CA LEU A 150 17.54 -51.15 -14.93
C LEU A 150 17.32 -50.68 -16.37
N SER A 151 17.38 -49.37 -16.59
CA SER A 151 17.34 -48.74 -17.91
C SER A 151 18.13 -47.43 -17.91
N TYR A 152 18.69 -47.07 -19.07
CA TYR A 152 19.41 -45.82 -19.28
C TYR A 152 19.36 -45.41 -20.75
N ASP A 153 18.96 -44.18 -21.03
CA ASP A 153 19.06 -43.56 -22.34
C ASP A 153 19.56 -42.09 -22.26
N LEU A 154 19.32 -41.29 -23.30
CA LEU A 154 19.78 -39.89 -23.35
C LEU A 154 19.04 -38.97 -22.37
N TYR A 155 17.88 -39.39 -21.88
CA TYR A 155 16.99 -38.57 -21.08
C TYR A 155 16.49 -39.29 -19.81
N ASN A 156 16.59 -40.61 -19.72
CA ASN A 156 16.05 -41.37 -18.60
C ASN A 156 17.10 -42.24 -17.92
N LEU A 157 17.08 -42.28 -16.59
CA LEU A 157 17.86 -43.19 -15.77
C LEU A 157 16.97 -43.90 -14.76
N GLU A 158 16.98 -45.23 -14.78
CA GLU A 158 16.22 -46.05 -13.83
C GLU A 158 17.17 -46.95 -13.04
N THR A 159 17.13 -46.84 -11.71
CA THR A 159 18.02 -47.56 -10.81
C THR A 159 17.28 -48.24 -9.67
N ASN A 160 17.89 -49.31 -9.15
CA ASN A 160 17.49 -49.97 -7.93
C ASN A 160 18.73 -50.22 -7.07
N SER A 161 18.87 -49.42 -6.02
CA SER A 161 20.04 -49.32 -5.15
C SER A 161 19.80 -50.05 -3.83
N PHE A 162 20.83 -50.74 -3.34
CA PHE A 162 20.82 -51.50 -2.10
C PHE A 162 21.94 -51.01 -1.19
N PHE A 163 21.59 -50.46 -0.03
CA PHE A 163 22.52 -49.95 0.97
C PHE A 163 22.82 -51.07 1.97
N LYS A 164 24.08 -51.52 2.02
CA LYS A 164 24.52 -52.61 2.90
C LYS A 164 25.19 -52.07 4.15
N LYS A 165 24.38 -51.50 5.05
CA LYS A 165 24.87 -50.89 6.30
C LYS A 165 25.92 -49.80 6.01
N LEU A 166 25.55 -48.86 5.15
CA LEU A 166 26.38 -47.71 4.83
C LEU A 166 26.44 -46.79 6.05
N LEU A 167 27.63 -46.61 6.61
CA LEU A 167 27.85 -45.64 7.68
C LEU A 167 28.07 -44.26 7.08
N ILE A 168 27.32 -43.29 7.57
CA ILE A 168 27.39 -41.88 7.20
C ILE A 168 27.73 -41.13 8.48
N THR A 169 28.85 -40.42 8.50
CA THR A 169 29.29 -39.62 9.64
C THR A 169 29.34 -38.15 9.27
N GLU A 170 28.63 -37.31 10.02
CA GLU A 170 28.58 -35.86 9.82
C GLU A 170 28.59 -35.16 11.17
N ASN A 171 29.40 -34.11 11.32
CA ASN A 171 29.59 -33.35 12.56
C ASN A 171 29.84 -34.19 13.85
N GLY A 172 30.35 -35.41 13.68
CA GLY A 172 30.65 -36.33 14.78
C GLY A 172 29.53 -37.33 15.09
N HIS A 173 28.35 -37.17 14.50
CA HIS A 173 27.21 -38.10 14.59
C HIS A 173 27.30 -39.14 13.48
N THR A 174 27.03 -40.41 13.78
CA THR A 174 27.10 -41.49 12.78
C THR A 174 25.80 -42.27 12.70
N VAL A 175 25.27 -42.38 11.48
CA VAL A 175 24.05 -43.14 11.17
C VAL A 175 24.39 -44.26 10.20
N SER A 176 23.76 -45.41 10.43
CA SER A 176 23.83 -46.55 9.54
C SER A 176 22.58 -46.61 8.67
N LEU A 177 22.76 -46.61 7.35
CA LEU A 177 21.71 -46.72 6.35
C LEU A 177 21.71 -48.12 5.74
N SER A 178 20.56 -48.79 5.82
CA SER A 178 20.34 -50.10 5.21
C SER A 178 19.02 -50.13 4.46
N GLY A 179 18.98 -50.76 3.28
CA GLY A 179 17.71 -51.03 2.62
C GLY A 179 17.76 -50.93 1.11
N GLN A 180 16.59 -50.68 0.52
CA GLN A 180 16.40 -50.58 -0.92
C GLN A 180 15.81 -49.21 -1.30
N LEU A 181 16.37 -48.61 -2.35
CA LEU A 181 15.83 -47.42 -3.01
C LEU A 181 15.66 -47.71 -4.50
N TYR A 182 14.44 -47.56 -4.99
CA TYR A 182 14.17 -47.45 -6.41
C TYR A 182 14.15 -45.96 -6.80
N SER A 183 14.81 -45.58 -7.90
CA SER A 183 14.75 -44.23 -8.47
C SER A 183 14.57 -44.30 -9.98
N PHE A 184 13.75 -43.39 -10.50
CA PHE A 184 13.56 -43.13 -11.91
C PHE A 184 13.66 -41.61 -12.13
N ASP A 185 14.61 -41.22 -12.96
CA ASP A 185 14.89 -39.84 -13.32
C ASP A 185 14.62 -39.65 -14.83
N ASP A 186 13.90 -38.60 -15.18
CA ASP A 186 13.53 -38.21 -16.54
C ASP A 186 13.94 -36.74 -16.75
N ASP A 187 15.14 -36.57 -17.31
CA ASP A 187 15.75 -35.29 -17.67
C ASP A 187 14.95 -34.52 -18.73
N GLU A 188 14.16 -35.22 -19.59
CA GLU A 188 13.37 -34.56 -20.64
C GLU A 188 12.19 -33.80 -20.03
N ASN A 189 11.55 -34.39 -19.02
CA ASN A 189 10.45 -33.76 -18.29
C ASN A 189 10.87 -33.13 -16.96
N THR A 190 12.15 -33.26 -16.57
CA THR A 190 12.70 -32.83 -15.28
C THR A 190 11.92 -33.38 -14.10
N THR A 191 11.59 -34.67 -14.17
CA THR A 191 10.82 -35.37 -13.12
C THR A 191 11.60 -36.50 -12.51
N GLU A 192 11.58 -36.57 -11.18
CA GLU A 192 12.15 -37.68 -10.42
C GLU A 192 11.06 -38.44 -9.65
N ARG A 193 11.18 -39.77 -9.63
CA ARG A 193 10.32 -40.68 -8.85
C ARG A 193 11.17 -41.63 -8.04
N GLN A 194 10.97 -41.67 -6.72
CA GLN A 194 11.66 -42.62 -5.87
C GLN A 194 10.69 -43.49 -5.06
N THR A 195 11.16 -44.66 -4.64
CA THR A 195 10.48 -45.52 -3.67
C THR A 195 11.50 -46.11 -2.71
N ALA A 196 11.43 -45.69 -1.45
CA ALA A 196 12.33 -46.08 -0.38
C ALA A 196 11.71 -47.15 0.54
N ASN A 197 12.50 -48.20 0.78
CA ASN A 197 12.32 -49.19 1.83
C ASN A 197 13.62 -49.26 2.64
N LEU A 198 13.82 -48.25 3.49
CA LEU A 198 15.08 -47.97 4.17
C LEU A 198 14.93 -48.10 5.69
N VAL A 199 16.02 -48.45 6.35
CA VAL A 199 16.19 -48.46 7.81
C VAL A 199 17.41 -47.62 8.12
N LEU A 200 17.22 -46.58 8.90
CA LEU A 200 18.26 -45.75 9.47
C LEU A 200 18.42 -46.10 10.94
N VAL A 201 19.67 -46.22 11.39
CA VAL A 201 20.00 -46.52 12.78
C VAL A 201 21.06 -45.54 13.25
N ASP A 202 20.71 -44.74 14.24
CA ASP A 202 21.71 -43.96 14.97
C ASP A 202 22.67 -44.89 15.71
N THR A 203 23.96 -44.67 15.56
CA THR A 203 24.95 -45.54 16.20
C THR A 203 25.27 -45.19 17.64
N ASP A 204 24.93 -43.98 18.09
CA ASP A 204 25.17 -43.46 19.44
C ASP A 204 23.96 -43.72 20.37
N SER A 205 22.76 -43.29 19.97
CA SER A 205 21.50 -43.45 20.71
C SER A 205 20.84 -44.80 20.47
N GLY A 206 21.06 -45.41 19.30
CA GLY A 206 20.38 -46.63 18.87
C GLY A 206 18.95 -46.42 18.37
N ALA A 207 18.49 -45.17 18.26
CA ALA A 207 17.19 -44.84 17.67
C ALA A 207 17.14 -45.27 16.20
N GLN A 208 15.96 -45.68 15.72
CA GLN A 208 15.78 -46.20 14.37
C GLN A 208 14.60 -45.54 13.67
N ILE A 209 14.79 -45.20 12.41
CA ILE A 209 13.73 -44.85 11.47
C ILE A 209 13.61 -45.96 10.43
N LYS A 210 12.39 -46.33 10.07
CA LYS A 210 12.15 -47.17 8.90
C LYS A 210 11.16 -46.51 7.96
N LEU A 211 11.55 -46.38 6.70
CA LEU A 211 10.68 -46.03 5.59
C LEU A 211 10.15 -47.31 4.96
N GLN A 212 8.84 -47.40 4.74
CA GLN A 212 8.20 -48.52 4.07
C GLN A 212 7.32 -48.02 2.94
N ASN A 213 7.64 -48.45 1.71
CA ASN A 213 7.01 -48.00 0.47
C ASN A 213 6.87 -46.48 0.43
N PHE A 214 7.90 -45.76 0.88
CA PHE A 214 7.89 -44.31 0.93
C PHE A 214 8.24 -43.76 -0.44
N ARG A 215 7.26 -43.19 -1.11
CA ARG A 215 7.32 -42.70 -2.47
C ARG A 215 7.47 -41.20 -2.47
N THR A 216 8.35 -40.72 -3.32
CA THR A 216 8.51 -39.32 -3.64
C THR A 216 8.31 -39.14 -5.14
N TYR A 217 7.70 -38.02 -5.49
CA TYR A 217 7.66 -37.52 -6.86
C TYR A 217 8.01 -36.04 -6.82
N GLU A 218 8.95 -35.65 -7.66
CA GLU A 218 9.36 -34.27 -7.84
C GLU A 218 9.34 -33.91 -9.33
N CYS A 219 8.97 -32.67 -9.64
CA CYS A 219 9.02 -32.09 -10.98
C CYS A 219 9.54 -30.66 -10.92
N GLN A 220 10.65 -30.38 -11.60
CA GLN A 220 11.32 -29.08 -11.48
C GLN A 220 10.76 -28.00 -12.42
N TYR A 221 10.18 -28.38 -13.56
CA TYR A 221 9.58 -27.43 -14.52
C TYR A 221 8.19 -27.86 -14.97
N CYS A 222 7.31 -28.12 -14.01
CA CYS A 222 5.91 -28.42 -14.27
C CYS A 222 5.11 -27.14 -14.60
N ASN A 223 3.92 -27.30 -15.21
CA ASN A 223 3.12 -26.16 -15.70
C ASN A 223 2.72 -25.15 -14.60
N ASN A 224 2.70 -25.58 -13.33
CA ASN A 224 2.27 -24.77 -12.19
C ASN A 224 3.42 -24.41 -11.23
N GLY A 225 4.68 -24.60 -11.62
CA GLY A 225 5.84 -24.43 -10.73
C GLY A 225 6.57 -25.76 -10.49
N ARG A 226 7.38 -25.80 -9.42
CA ARG A 226 7.99 -27.06 -8.94
C ARG A 226 6.95 -27.83 -8.14
N GLU A 227 6.76 -29.11 -8.44
CA GLU A 227 5.75 -29.95 -7.78
C GLU A 227 6.44 -31.05 -6.95
N ARG A 228 6.01 -31.27 -5.70
CA ARG A 228 6.45 -32.39 -4.85
C ARG A 228 5.27 -33.15 -4.25
N THR A 229 5.37 -34.47 -4.15
CA THR A 229 4.41 -35.32 -3.43
C THR A 229 5.09 -36.46 -2.66
N TYR A 230 4.47 -36.83 -1.54
CA TYR A 230 4.93 -37.89 -0.64
C TYR A 230 3.80 -38.89 -0.38
N GLU A 231 4.11 -40.18 -0.41
CA GLU A 231 3.17 -41.26 -0.04
C GLU A 231 3.92 -42.43 0.58
N GLY A 232 3.58 -42.85 1.81
CA GLY A 232 4.12 -44.08 2.37
C GLY A 232 4.00 -44.17 3.88
N ARG A 233 4.86 -44.97 4.50
CA ARG A 233 4.86 -45.17 5.95
C ARG A 233 6.22 -44.93 6.56
N ILE A 234 6.23 -44.16 7.65
CA ILE A 234 7.41 -43.88 8.46
C ILE A 234 7.22 -44.57 9.81
N TYR A 235 8.24 -45.29 10.27
CA TYR A 235 8.33 -45.90 11.59
C TYR A 235 9.40 -45.20 12.40
N HIS A 236 9.08 -44.81 13.63
CA HIS A 236 10.05 -44.39 14.64
C HIS A 236 10.17 -45.45 15.74
N SER A 237 11.41 -45.73 16.17
CA SER A 237 11.70 -46.83 17.08
C SER A 237 10.98 -46.76 18.42
N GLU A 238 10.71 -45.55 18.91
CA GLU A 238 10.00 -45.33 20.16
C GLU A 238 8.50 -45.08 19.95
N TYR A 239 8.16 -44.19 19.01
CA TYR A 239 6.80 -43.67 18.88
C TYR A 239 5.87 -44.53 18.01
N GLY A 240 6.43 -45.40 17.15
CA GLY A 240 5.63 -46.23 16.25
C GLY A 240 5.50 -45.64 14.85
N TYR A 241 4.48 -46.03 14.10
CA TYR A 241 4.34 -45.64 12.69
C TYR A 241 3.24 -44.62 12.40
N VAL A 242 3.47 -43.83 11.36
CA VAL A 242 2.53 -42.90 10.73
C VAL A 242 2.49 -43.14 9.22
N ASP A 243 1.30 -43.01 8.65
CA ASP A 243 1.10 -43.01 7.20
C ASP A 243 1.16 -41.56 6.70
N VAL A 244 1.99 -41.30 5.69
CA VAL A 244 2.20 -39.98 5.08
C VAL A 244 1.56 -39.97 3.71
N THR A 245 0.86 -38.88 3.40
CA THR A 245 0.26 -38.62 2.10
C THR A 245 0.31 -37.13 1.80
N THR A 246 0.34 -36.77 0.51
CA THR A 246 0.16 -35.39 0.04
C THR A 246 -1.21 -35.27 -0.61
N PRO A 247 -2.27 -34.85 0.12
CA PRO A 247 -3.63 -34.76 -0.42
C PRO A 247 -3.75 -33.71 -1.52
N GLU A 248 -3.00 -32.61 -1.40
CA GLU A 248 -2.86 -31.54 -2.38
C GLU A 248 -1.37 -31.37 -2.69
N VAL A 249 -1.03 -31.39 -3.98
CA VAL A 249 0.37 -31.33 -4.45
C VAL A 249 1.07 -30.11 -3.86
N LEU A 250 2.27 -30.30 -3.34
CA LEU A 250 3.12 -29.20 -2.87
C LEU A 250 3.68 -28.48 -4.09
N ILE A 251 3.44 -27.18 -4.19
CA ILE A 251 3.85 -26.35 -5.33
C ILE A 251 4.78 -25.26 -4.81
N SER A 252 5.92 -25.04 -5.47
CA SER A 252 6.80 -23.89 -5.25
C SER A 252 6.87 -23.02 -6.51
N ASP A 253 6.93 -21.70 -6.33
CA ASP A 253 7.10 -20.78 -7.46
C ASP A 253 8.53 -20.89 -8.03
N ASN A 254 8.64 -20.83 -9.36
CA ASN A 254 9.91 -21.09 -10.06
C ASN A 254 10.99 -20.01 -9.82
N ASP A 255 10.57 -18.82 -9.39
CA ASP A 255 11.41 -17.63 -9.20
C ASP A 255 11.70 -17.34 -7.71
N ASP A 256 11.21 -18.16 -6.78
CA ASP A 256 11.46 -17.97 -5.35
C ASP A 256 12.89 -18.45 -4.98
N PRO A 257 13.73 -17.61 -4.35
CA PRO A 257 15.05 -18.04 -3.86
C PRO A 257 14.96 -19.12 -2.77
N ILE A 258 13.79 -19.29 -2.15
CA ILE A 258 13.52 -20.27 -1.12
C ILE A 258 12.86 -21.49 -1.79
N ASN A 259 13.46 -22.68 -1.67
CA ASN A 259 12.95 -23.93 -2.28
C ASN A 259 11.66 -24.47 -1.61
N ASP A 260 10.89 -23.62 -0.92
CA ASP A 260 9.77 -24.01 -0.06
C ASP A 260 8.43 -24.04 -0.81
N PRO A 261 7.46 -24.85 -0.36
CA PRO A 261 6.15 -24.91 -1.00
C PRO A 261 5.32 -23.63 -0.74
N SER A 262 4.94 -22.91 -1.79
CA SER A 262 4.02 -21.77 -1.73
C SER A 262 2.55 -22.20 -1.55
N SER A 263 2.21 -23.45 -1.87
CA SER A 263 0.89 -24.03 -1.62
C SER A 263 0.91 -25.56 -1.53
N GLY A 264 -0.12 -26.14 -0.93
CA GLY A 264 -0.36 -27.60 -0.91
C GLY A 264 -0.52 -28.17 0.50
N GLN A 265 -0.65 -29.50 0.60
CA GLN A 265 -0.91 -30.15 1.88
C GLN A 265 -0.09 -31.42 2.09
N LEU A 266 0.47 -31.56 3.29
CA LEU A 266 1.12 -32.78 3.78
C LEU A 266 0.36 -33.34 4.97
N ARG A 267 0.02 -34.63 4.93
CA ARG A 267 -0.86 -35.27 5.91
C ARG A 267 -0.19 -36.48 6.53
N PHE A 268 -0.13 -36.50 7.86
CA PHE A 268 0.29 -37.62 8.68
C PHE A 268 -0.93 -38.22 9.36
N GLN A 269 -1.11 -39.53 9.19
CA GLN A 269 -2.26 -40.24 9.73
C GLN A 269 -1.82 -41.45 10.56
N SER A 270 -2.32 -41.53 11.79
CA SER A 270 -2.22 -42.75 12.60
C SER A 270 -3.32 -43.74 12.21
N SER A 271 -3.05 -45.04 12.38
CA SER A 271 -4.09 -46.08 12.19
C SER A 271 -5.28 -45.97 13.16
N GLN A 272 -5.14 -45.17 14.22
CA GLN A 272 -6.21 -44.87 15.18
C GLN A 272 -7.16 -43.76 14.71
N GLY A 273 -6.86 -43.12 13.57
CA GLY A 273 -7.67 -42.07 12.97
C GLY A 273 -7.06 -40.68 13.09
N GLN A 274 -6.21 -40.42 14.10
CA GLN A 274 -5.60 -39.11 14.35
C GLN A 274 -4.90 -38.56 13.10
N VAL A 275 -5.05 -37.26 12.86
CA VAL A 275 -4.51 -36.58 11.69
C VAL A 275 -3.71 -35.37 12.13
N PHE A 276 -2.47 -35.28 11.66
CA PHE A 276 -1.70 -34.04 11.64
C PHE A 276 -1.61 -33.55 10.20
N LEU A 277 -2.02 -32.33 9.95
CA LEU A 277 -2.07 -31.71 8.62
C LEU A 277 -1.14 -30.50 8.62
N VAL A 278 -0.27 -30.42 7.62
CA VAL A 278 0.56 -29.26 7.33
C VAL A 278 0.04 -28.68 6.01
N THR A 279 -0.46 -27.45 6.06
CA THR A 279 -0.99 -26.72 4.92
C THR A 279 -0.07 -25.56 4.63
N TYR A 280 0.37 -25.46 3.38
CA TYR A 280 1.10 -24.31 2.86
C TYR A 280 0.09 -23.39 2.20
N GLU A 281 0.04 -22.15 2.65
CA GLU A 281 -0.88 -21.15 2.14
C GLU A 281 -0.25 -19.76 2.13
N TYR A 282 -0.98 -18.78 1.60
CA TYR A 282 -0.55 -17.39 1.66
C TYR A 282 -1.71 -16.49 2.04
N ILE A 283 -1.40 -15.42 2.75
CA ILE A 283 -2.31 -14.31 3.01
C ILE A 283 -1.90 -13.11 2.16
N GLU A 284 -2.88 -12.33 1.71
CA GLU A 284 -2.61 -11.05 1.06
C GLU A 284 -2.57 -9.94 2.11
N VAL A 285 -1.41 -9.28 2.19
CA VAL A 285 -1.13 -8.18 3.13
C VAL A 285 -0.88 -6.90 2.32
N TYR A 286 -1.34 -5.76 2.84
CA TYR A 286 -1.06 -4.45 2.24
C TYR A 286 0.11 -3.81 2.98
N ARG A 287 1.32 -3.86 2.42
CA ARG A 287 2.52 -3.21 3.01
C ARG A 287 2.63 -1.71 2.67
N ASP A 288 2.15 -1.27 1.51
CA ASP A 288 2.01 0.15 1.16
C ASP A 288 0.82 0.40 0.19
N SER A 289 0.61 1.67 -0.16
CA SER A 289 -0.40 2.29 -0.98
C SER A 289 -0.61 1.71 -2.39
N THR A 290 0.27 0.81 -2.87
CA THR A 290 0.28 0.25 -4.23
C THR A 290 0.48 -1.27 -4.33
N ILE A 291 0.92 -1.97 -3.29
CA ILE A 291 1.32 -3.40 -3.40
C ILE A 291 0.57 -4.29 -2.41
N ASN A 292 -0.12 -5.31 -2.95
CA ASN A 292 -0.50 -6.50 -2.20
C ASN A 292 0.72 -7.41 -2.17
N VAL A 293 1.27 -7.64 -0.98
CA VAL A 293 2.34 -8.61 -0.76
C VAL A 293 1.68 -9.92 -0.31
N ARG A 294 2.15 -11.05 -0.83
CA ARG A 294 1.76 -12.36 -0.30
C ARG A 294 2.72 -12.71 0.81
N GLU A 295 2.20 -12.95 2.00
CA GLU A 295 2.97 -13.60 3.05
C GLU A 295 2.61 -15.07 3.06
N TYR A 296 3.63 -15.90 2.80
CA TYR A 296 3.50 -17.35 2.79
C TYR A 296 3.60 -17.87 4.23
N LEU A 297 2.60 -18.64 4.61
CA LEU A 297 2.42 -19.20 5.93
C LEU A 297 2.34 -20.70 5.84
N VAL A 298 2.76 -21.35 6.92
CA VAL A 298 2.50 -22.75 7.16
C VAL A 298 1.51 -22.85 8.30
N HIS A 299 0.38 -23.47 8.02
CA HIS A 299 -0.67 -23.75 8.98
C HIS A 299 -0.64 -25.23 9.32
N VAL A 300 -0.51 -25.54 10.60
CA VAL A 300 -0.49 -26.91 11.11
C VAL A 300 -1.68 -27.19 12.00
N GLU A 301 -2.31 -28.34 11.81
CA GLU A 301 -3.51 -28.77 12.53
C GLU A 301 -3.33 -30.19 13.06
N LEU A 302 -3.73 -30.43 14.29
CA LEU A 302 -3.82 -31.76 14.90
C LEU A 302 -5.25 -32.04 15.38
N ASP A 303 -5.87 -33.05 14.76
CA ASP A 303 -7.09 -33.70 15.25
C ASP A 303 -6.66 -34.95 16.05
N GLU A 304 -6.50 -34.77 17.36
CA GLU A 304 -6.03 -35.78 18.31
C GLU A 304 -7.05 -36.88 18.55
N ASN A 305 -8.34 -36.61 18.39
CA ASN A 305 -9.40 -37.57 18.74
C ASN A 305 -10.14 -38.14 17.51
N ASN A 306 -9.86 -37.60 16.33
CA ASN A 306 -10.45 -37.92 15.03
C ASN A 306 -11.99 -37.77 15.00
N ASP A 307 -12.51 -36.70 15.61
CA ASP A 307 -13.92 -36.31 15.55
C ASP A 307 -14.21 -35.23 14.50
N GLY A 308 -13.17 -34.74 13.83
CA GLY A 308 -13.24 -33.67 12.83
C GLY A 308 -13.20 -32.26 13.41
N VAL A 309 -12.91 -32.12 14.70
CA VAL A 309 -12.57 -30.85 15.37
C VAL A 309 -11.07 -30.87 15.65
N VAL A 310 -10.39 -29.80 15.27
CA VAL A 310 -8.96 -29.63 15.54
C VAL A 310 -8.76 -29.23 17.00
N GLU A 311 -7.92 -29.96 17.74
CA GLU A 311 -7.57 -29.65 19.12
C GLU A 311 -6.38 -28.69 19.24
N HIS A 312 -5.39 -28.83 18.36
CA HIS A 312 -4.19 -28.00 18.35
C HIS A 312 -3.94 -27.46 16.95
N GLN A 313 -3.60 -26.17 16.86
CA GLN A 313 -3.21 -25.55 15.61
C GLN A 313 -2.15 -24.49 15.85
N ALA A 314 -1.28 -24.26 14.87
CA ALA A 314 -0.31 -23.18 14.88
C ALA A 314 -0.11 -22.63 13.47
N TYR A 315 0.38 -21.39 13.41
CA TYR A 315 0.72 -20.69 12.18
C TYR A 315 2.11 -20.09 12.32
N PHE A 316 2.92 -20.17 11.27
CA PHE A 316 4.24 -19.54 11.27
C PHE A 316 4.66 -19.14 9.85
N PRO A 317 5.54 -18.13 9.70
CA PRO A 317 6.10 -17.76 8.41
C PRO A 317 6.83 -18.92 7.74
N ILE A 318 6.72 -19.05 6.42
CA ILE A 318 7.43 -20.10 5.67
C ILE A 318 8.94 -19.99 5.81
N ALA A 319 9.47 -18.77 5.99
CA ALA A 319 10.89 -18.48 6.10
C ALA A 319 11.58 -19.17 7.30
N ILE A 320 10.81 -19.66 8.28
CA ILE A 320 11.33 -20.42 9.42
C ILE A 320 10.92 -21.90 9.40
N SER A 321 10.26 -22.36 8.32
CA SER A 321 9.72 -23.72 8.22
C SER A 321 10.78 -24.82 8.15
N ASP A 322 12.02 -24.45 7.77
CA ASP A 322 13.19 -25.31 7.81
C ASP A 322 13.65 -25.68 9.23
N ASN A 323 13.24 -24.93 10.26
CA ASN A 323 13.51 -25.31 11.64
C ASN A 323 12.42 -26.25 12.16
N TYR A 324 12.59 -27.56 12.02
CA TYR A 324 11.52 -28.51 12.35
C TYR A 324 11.01 -28.48 13.81
N GLU A 325 11.72 -27.85 14.75
CA GLU A 325 11.26 -27.67 16.13
C GLU A 325 9.92 -26.93 16.22
N ILE A 326 9.63 -26.03 15.26
CA ILE A 326 8.37 -25.27 15.19
C ILE A 326 7.12 -26.13 14.90
N TYR A 327 7.28 -27.41 14.52
CA TYR A 327 6.18 -28.36 14.41
C TYR A 327 5.79 -29.01 15.75
N ASP A 328 6.53 -28.75 16.84
CA ASP A 328 6.04 -28.98 18.19
C ASP A 328 5.06 -27.86 18.58
N ILE A 329 3.78 -28.10 18.28
CA ILE A 329 2.69 -27.16 18.56
C ILE A 329 2.08 -27.33 19.96
N SER A 330 2.84 -27.88 20.90
CA SER A 330 2.49 -27.87 22.32
C SER A 330 2.50 -26.42 22.81
N ASP A 331 1.69 -26.11 23.82
CA ASP A 331 1.73 -24.83 24.54
C ASP A 331 1.70 -25.21 26.04
N SER A 332 2.89 -25.35 26.60
CA SER A 332 3.14 -26.00 27.89
C SER A 332 2.73 -25.12 29.08
N ASP A 333 2.73 -23.80 28.93
CA ASP A 333 2.36 -22.85 29.98
C ASP A 333 1.05 -22.07 29.71
N GLY A 334 0.49 -22.20 28.51
CA GLY A 334 -0.82 -21.70 28.13
C GLY A 334 -0.84 -20.22 27.78
N ASP A 335 0.26 -19.67 27.27
CA ASP A 335 0.38 -18.25 26.91
C ASP A 335 0.09 -17.94 25.43
N GLU A 336 -0.36 -18.94 24.68
CA GLU A 336 -0.69 -18.90 23.26
C GLU A 336 0.53 -18.87 22.32
N MET A 337 1.76 -18.98 22.81
CA MET A 337 2.95 -19.28 22.01
C MET A 337 3.26 -20.80 22.05
N PRO A 338 3.57 -21.45 20.92
CA PRO A 338 3.95 -22.86 20.95
C PRO A 338 5.37 -23.09 21.47
N ASP A 339 5.58 -24.19 22.21
CA ASP A 339 6.88 -24.65 22.74
C ASP A 339 7.98 -24.65 21.65
N GLY A 340 7.64 -25.05 20.42
CA GLY A 340 8.55 -25.05 19.28
C GLY A 340 8.98 -23.64 18.83
N TRP A 341 8.06 -22.67 18.88
CA TRP A 341 8.34 -21.26 18.58
C TRP A 341 9.20 -20.64 19.69
N GLU A 342 8.87 -20.92 20.95
CA GLU A 342 9.61 -20.42 22.10
C GLU A 342 11.07 -20.90 22.08
N ARG A 343 11.31 -22.19 21.80
CA ARG A 343 12.67 -22.73 21.64
C ARG A 343 13.45 -22.06 20.52
N LEU A 344 12.82 -21.84 19.37
CA LEU A 344 13.45 -21.18 18.22
C LEU A 344 13.99 -19.79 18.61
N PHE A 345 13.22 -19.03 19.39
CA PHE A 345 13.58 -17.65 19.78
C PHE A 345 14.24 -17.54 21.17
N GLY A 346 14.41 -18.66 21.88
CA GLY A 346 15.13 -18.73 23.16
C GLY A 346 14.31 -18.31 24.38
N PHE A 347 12.97 -18.43 24.30
CA PHE A 347 12.02 -18.24 25.39
C PHE A 347 11.88 -19.52 26.26
N ASP A 348 11.26 -19.40 27.43
CA ASP A 348 11.10 -20.52 28.37
C ASP A 348 9.68 -21.07 28.27
N GLU A 349 9.54 -22.25 27.64
CA GLU A 349 8.29 -23.04 27.43
C GLU A 349 7.44 -23.30 28.70
N THR A 350 7.91 -22.86 29.86
CA THR A 350 7.26 -23.03 31.15
C THR A 350 7.01 -21.72 31.91
N ASP A 351 7.33 -20.57 31.31
CA ASP A 351 7.19 -19.22 31.86
C ASP A 351 6.43 -18.23 30.96
N SER A 352 5.09 -18.39 30.94
CA SER A 352 4.07 -17.50 30.36
C SER A 352 4.22 -15.98 30.54
N SER A 353 5.15 -15.52 31.38
CA SER A 353 5.44 -14.10 31.54
C SER A 353 6.35 -13.53 30.46
N ASP A 354 7.07 -14.37 29.70
CA ASP A 354 7.90 -13.93 28.58
C ASP A 354 7.07 -13.58 27.33
N ALA A 355 5.88 -14.14 27.13
CA ALA A 355 4.90 -13.69 26.13
C ALA A 355 4.58 -12.18 26.20
N GLU A 356 4.68 -11.58 27.39
CA GLU A 356 4.38 -10.16 27.65
C GLU A 356 5.60 -9.24 27.50
N LEU A 357 6.78 -9.80 27.25
CA LEU A 357 8.00 -9.03 27.03
C LEU A 357 8.08 -8.53 25.60
N ASP A 358 8.76 -7.40 25.44
CA ASP A 358 9.18 -6.80 24.18
C ASP A 358 10.69 -6.98 24.12
N SER A 359 11.13 -8.09 23.50
CA SER A 359 12.50 -8.58 23.67
C SER A 359 13.49 -7.84 22.76
N ASP A 360 13.04 -7.36 21.61
CA ASP A 360 13.82 -6.59 20.65
C ASP A 360 13.64 -5.07 20.76
N GLN A 361 12.65 -4.59 21.53
CA GLN A 361 12.32 -3.19 21.80
C GLN A 361 11.69 -2.45 20.61
N ASP A 362 11.01 -3.17 19.72
CA ASP A 362 10.27 -2.58 18.60
C ASP A 362 8.89 -2.02 19.02
N GLY A 363 8.44 -2.32 20.25
CA GLY A 363 7.18 -1.89 20.83
C GLY A 363 6.05 -2.92 20.79
N TYR A 364 6.30 -4.12 20.26
CA TYR A 364 5.39 -5.26 20.26
C TYR A 364 5.82 -6.31 21.29
N GLN A 365 4.84 -7.10 21.76
CA GLN A 365 5.13 -8.18 22.70
C GLN A 365 5.41 -9.47 21.93
N ASN A 366 6.25 -10.34 22.46
CA ASN A 366 6.62 -11.62 21.86
C ASN A 366 5.38 -12.43 21.37
N ARG A 367 4.31 -12.47 22.18
CA ARG A 367 3.06 -13.14 21.78
C ARG A 367 2.35 -12.47 20.60
N VAL A 368 2.34 -11.14 20.57
CA VAL A 368 1.74 -10.40 19.44
C VAL A 368 2.48 -10.73 18.17
N GLU A 369 3.80 -10.82 18.24
CA GLU A 369 4.64 -11.17 17.12
C GLU A 369 4.39 -12.58 16.63
N TYR A 370 4.28 -13.57 17.51
CA TYR A 370 3.84 -14.91 17.12
C TYR A 370 2.49 -14.90 16.40
N ILE A 371 1.46 -14.33 17.02
CA ILE A 371 0.08 -14.33 16.49
C ILE A 371 -0.02 -13.58 15.15
N LYS A 372 0.90 -12.63 14.92
CA LYS A 372 0.86 -11.70 13.79
C LYS A 372 2.10 -11.79 12.90
N TYR A 373 2.80 -12.92 12.95
CA TYR A 373 3.87 -13.29 12.01
C TYR A 373 5.08 -12.34 12.01
N GLY A 374 5.36 -11.68 13.14
CA GLY A 374 6.57 -10.87 13.40
C GLY A 374 7.77 -11.70 13.89
N ASN A 375 8.87 -11.04 14.25
CA ASN A 375 10.07 -11.69 14.78
C ASN A 375 10.50 -11.10 16.14
N PRO A 376 10.32 -11.85 17.24
CA PRO A 376 10.45 -11.32 18.59
C PRO A 376 11.88 -11.05 19.06
N ILE A 377 12.87 -11.19 18.19
CA ILE A 377 14.27 -10.86 18.47
C ILE A 377 14.91 -9.98 17.38
N ASP A 378 14.14 -9.53 16.38
CA ASP A 378 14.61 -8.72 15.25
C ASP A 378 13.68 -7.53 14.99
N GLU A 379 14.08 -6.37 15.52
CA GLU A 379 13.33 -5.09 15.45
C GLU A 379 13.01 -4.61 14.03
N THR A 380 13.61 -5.23 13.01
CA THR A 380 13.36 -4.89 11.60
C THR A 380 12.21 -5.68 10.98
N ILE A 381 11.75 -6.76 11.62
CA ILE A 381 10.67 -7.64 11.11
C ILE A 381 9.43 -7.50 12.00
N LEU A 382 8.72 -6.40 11.78
CA LEU A 382 7.54 -6.02 12.56
C LEU A 382 6.33 -6.93 12.28
N PRO A 383 5.47 -7.20 13.29
CA PRO A 383 4.25 -7.98 13.11
C PRO A 383 3.24 -7.33 12.18
N VAL A 384 2.50 -8.16 11.43
CA VAL A 384 1.44 -7.76 10.49
C VAL A 384 0.19 -7.32 11.22
N VAL A 385 0.24 -6.11 11.76
CA VAL A 385 -0.86 -5.53 12.52
C VAL A 385 -1.25 -4.15 12.01
N SER A 386 -2.54 -3.89 11.95
CA SER A 386 -3.10 -2.55 11.75
C SER A 386 -3.54 -1.98 13.10
N ASN A 387 -3.43 -0.66 13.30
CA ASN A 387 -4.01 0.01 14.47
C ASN A 387 -5.17 0.86 13.94
N LEU A 388 -6.38 0.33 13.95
CA LEU A 388 -7.52 1.12 13.52
C LEU A 388 -8.01 2.01 14.65
N SER A 389 -8.62 3.13 14.32
CA SER A 389 -9.32 3.94 15.31
C SER A 389 -10.61 4.49 14.75
N MET A 390 -11.64 4.56 15.60
CA MET A 390 -12.96 5.07 15.26
C MET A 390 -13.13 6.51 15.77
N ASP A 391 -13.69 7.37 14.92
CA ASP A 391 -14.09 8.75 15.30
C ASP A 391 -15.46 9.08 14.69
N LEU A 392 -16.34 9.63 15.51
CA LEU A 392 -17.65 10.13 15.14
C LEU A 392 -17.72 11.64 15.34
N SER A 393 -18.22 12.33 14.33
CA SER A 393 -18.51 13.76 14.43
C SER A 393 -19.78 14.14 13.68
N LEU A 394 -20.36 15.28 14.06
CA LEU A 394 -21.41 15.89 13.26
C LEU A 394 -20.79 16.65 12.09
N PHE A 395 -21.44 16.62 10.93
CA PHE A 395 -21.09 17.50 9.81
C PHE A 395 -21.31 18.99 10.15
N ARG A 396 -22.21 19.29 11.11
CA ARG A 396 -22.50 20.64 11.60
C ARG A 396 -22.75 20.63 13.10
N ASP A 397 -22.35 21.69 13.80
CA ASP A 397 -22.50 21.82 15.24
C ASP A 397 -23.97 21.86 15.73
N GLN A 398 -24.94 22.12 14.84
CA GLN A 398 -26.36 22.14 15.17
C GLN A 398 -27.18 21.17 14.31
N VAL A 399 -28.05 20.41 14.98
CA VAL A 399 -28.93 19.39 14.39
C VAL A 399 -30.38 19.79 14.64
N LYS A 400 -31.16 20.01 13.58
CA LYS A 400 -32.56 20.45 13.64
C LYS A 400 -33.49 19.25 13.48
N ALA A 401 -34.60 19.22 14.22
CA ALA A 401 -35.63 18.20 14.06
C ALA A 401 -36.22 18.22 12.64
N ASP A 402 -36.67 17.06 12.16
CA ASP A 402 -37.28 16.87 10.82
C ASP A 402 -36.38 17.27 9.63
N GLU A 403 -35.06 17.32 9.82
CA GLU A 403 -34.05 17.42 8.77
C GLU A 403 -33.14 16.20 8.76
N THR A 404 -32.69 15.81 7.57
CA THR A 404 -31.63 14.82 7.45
C THR A 404 -30.28 15.48 7.67
N HIS A 405 -29.61 15.11 8.75
CA HIS A 405 -28.26 15.53 9.09
C HIS A 405 -27.27 14.38 8.91
N SER A 406 -26.10 14.69 8.38
CA SER A 406 -25.03 13.72 8.23
C SER A 406 -24.16 13.68 9.49
N ILE A 407 -23.97 12.49 10.03
CA ILE A 407 -22.83 12.19 10.88
C ILE A 407 -21.67 11.71 9.99
N ILE A 408 -20.45 12.04 10.36
CA ILE A 408 -19.24 11.55 9.71
C ILE A 408 -18.64 10.48 10.61
N ALA A 409 -18.51 9.28 10.06
CA ALA A 409 -17.76 8.18 10.63
C ALA A 409 -16.39 8.14 9.97
N ARG A 410 -15.32 8.28 10.76
CA ARG A 410 -13.93 8.16 10.31
C ARG A 410 -13.31 6.92 10.92
N VAL A 411 -12.69 6.12 10.07
CA VAL A 411 -11.76 5.08 10.47
C VAL A 411 -10.37 5.53 10.05
N ARG A 412 -9.41 5.55 10.96
CA ARG A 412 -8.00 5.85 10.65
C ARG A 412 -7.16 4.62 10.91
N ASN A 413 -6.14 4.41 10.08
CA ASN A 413 -5.06 3.46 10.36
C ASN A 413 -3.75 4.24 10.54
N PRO A 414 -3.43 4.74 11.74
CA PRO A 414 -2.13 5.36 12.03
C PRO A 414 -0.91 4.44 11.89
N ASN A 415 -1.07 3.15 11.56
CA ASN A 415 0.09 2.29 11.33
C ASN A 415 0.66 2.53 9.92
N ILE A 416 1.97 2.73 9.85
CA ILE A 416 2.73 3.07 8.63
C ILE A 416 3.04 1.81 7.81
N THR A 417 3.08 0.64 8.45
CA THR A 417 3.63 -0.58 7.83
C THR A 417 2.57 -1.52 7.23
N TYR A 418 1.33 -1.53 7.74
CA TYR A 418 0.32 -2.51 7.35
C TYR A 418 -1.09 -1.94 7.22
N GLY A 419 -1.77 -2.31 6.12
CA GLY A 419 -3.17 -2.02 5.88
C GLY A 419 -4.11 -3.02 6.57
N ALA A 420 -5.39 -2.66 6.64
CA ALA A 420 -6.45 -3.47 7.21
C ALA A 420 -7.44 -3.93 6.13
N LEU A 421 -7.97 -5.15 6.27
CA LEU A 421 -8.94 -5.76 5.35
C LEU A 421 -10.27 -6.09 6.04
N ASP A 422 -11.32 -6.22 5.22
CA ASP A 422 -12.66 -6.69 5.62
C ASP A 422 -13.22 -5.99 6.88
N ILE A 423 -12.99 -4.68 6.95
CA ILE A 423 -13.37 -3.87 8.09
C ILE A 423 -14.87 -3.66 8.05
N THR A 424 -15.53 -3.93 9.17
CA THR A 424 -16.95 -3.71 9.33
C THR A 424 -17.18 -2.63 10.36
N VAL A 425 -17.77 -1.51 9.95
CA VAL A 425 -18.24 -0.48 10.88
C VAL A 425 -19.73 -0.68 11.11
N THR A 426 -20.11 -0.85 12.37
CA THR A 426 -21.50 -0.95 12.81
C THR A 426 -21.90 0.34 13.50
N ILE A 427 -22.97 0.96 13.03
CA ILE A 427 -23.49 2.21 13.60
C ILE A 427 -24.88 1.95 14.17
N ALA A 428 -25.05 2.24 15.46
CA ALA A 428 -26.30 2.10 16.18
C ALA A 428 -26.83 3.48 16.61
N LYS A 429 -28.13 3.71 16.44
CA LYS A 429 -28.81 4.96 16.83
C LYS A 429 -29.83 4.74 17.96
N SER A 430 -30.16 5.81 18.68
CA SER A 430 -31.26 5.85 19.63
C SER A 430 -32.63 5.66 18.95
N SER A 431 -33.63 5.14 19.69
CA SER A 431 -34.93 4.76 19.11
C SER A 431 -35.81 5.92 18.63
N ASN A 432 -35.51 7.15 19.06
CA ASN A 432 -36.21 8.40 18.67
C ASN A 432 -35.68 9.00 17.36
N VAL A 433 -34.74 8.32 16.69
CA VAL A 433 -34.10 8.77 15.44
C VAL A 433 -34.51 7.83 14.31
N GLU A 434 -34.64 8.33 13.09
CA GLU A 434 -34.87 7.59 11.85
C GLU A 434 -33.65 7.70 10.93
N TRP A 435 -33.43 6.68 10.10
CA TRP A 435 -32.34 6.68 9.13
C TRP A 435 -32.71 7.53 7.90
N GLY A 436 -31.77 8.36 7.45
CA GLY A 436 -31.83 9.11 6.21
C GLY A 436 -31.07 8.40 5.08
N ASP A 437 -30.28 9.16 4.33
CA ASP A 437 -29.38 8.59 3.31
C ASP A 437 -28.28 7.76 3.96
N LEU A 438 -28.17 6.49 3.58
CA LEU A 438 -27.22 5.55 4.17
C LEU A 438 -25.88 5.53 3.45
N GLY A 439 -25.75 6.20 2.30
CA GLY A 439 -24.54 6.16 1.49
C GLY A 439 -24.13 4.71 1.16
N ARG A 440 -22.94 4.30 1.64
CA ARG A 440 -22.40 2.93 1.45
C ARG A 440 -22.95 1.88 2.42
N CYS A 441 -23.67 2.30 3.46
CA CYS A 441 -24.12 1.44 4.54
C CYS A 441 -25.42 0.71 4.20
N LYS A 442 -25.64 -0.44 4.84
CA LYS A 442 -26.84 -1.27 4.69
C LYS A 442 -27.55 -1.41 6.02
N LEU A 443 -28.88 -1.28 6.02
CA LEU A 443 -29.70 -1.51 7.21
C LEU A 443 -29.57 -2.96 7.66
N SER A 444 -29.42 -3.18 8.97
CA SER A 444 -29.39 -4.52 9.54
C SER A 444 -30.74 -5.23 9.35
N ASN A 445 -30.68 -6.51 8.98
CA ASN A 445 -31.86 -7.35 8.79
C ASN A 445 -32.47 -7.81 10.14
N THR A 446 -31.74 -7.66 11.24
CA THR A 446 -32.14 -8.13 12.59
C THR A 446 -32.47 -6.99 13.54
N ASN A 447 -31.87 -5.81 13.35
CA ASN A 447 -32.06 -4.64 14.21
C ASN A 447 -32.31 -3.37 13.38
N PRO A 448 -33.52 -2.78 13.40
CA PRO A 448 -33.84 -1.60 12.59
C PRO A 448 -33.11 -0.32 13.07
N ASN A 449 -32.49 -0.34 14.24
CA ASN A 449 -31.71 0.78 14.78
C ASN A 449 -30.21 0.69 14.46
N GLU A 450 -29.82 -0.22 13.57
CA GLU A 450 -28.42 -0.52 13.29
C GLU A 450 -28.18 -0.60 11.78
N VAL A 451 -27.05 -0.04 11.34
CA VAL A 451 -26.57 -0.13 9.97
C VAL A 451 -25.14 -0.66 9.97
N THR A 452 -24.81 -1.41 8.93
CA THR A 452 -23.50 -2.00 8.72
C THR A 452 -22.86 -1.39 7.48
N CYS A 453 -21.64 -0.90 7.63
CA CYS A 453 -20.89 -0.17 6.62
C CYS A 453 -19.59 -0.94 6.33
N PRO A 454 -19.58 -1.80 5.29
CA PRO A 454 -18.38 -2.58 4.96
C PRO A 454 -17.33 -1.69 4.28
N ILE A 455 -16.08 -1.84 4.68
CA ILE A 455 -14.89 -1.24 4.07
C ILE A 455 -13.98 -2.39 3.64
N SER A 456 -13.73 -2.50 2.33
CA SER A 456 -12.92 -3.59 1.77
C SER A 456 -11.50 -3.55 2.29
N SER A 457 -10.90 -2.36 2.32
CA SER A 457 -9.55 -2.15 2.82
C SER A 457 -9.30 -0.71 3.27
N ILE A 458 -8.40 -0.53 4.24
CA ILE A 458 -7.81 0.75 4.63
C ILE A 458 -6.29 0.59 4.58
N ARG A 459 -5.61 1.49 3.88
CA ARG A 459 -4.16 1.45 3.67
C ARG A 459 -3.39 1.94 4.92
N PRO A 460 -2.10 1.63 5.07
CA PRO A 460 -1.26 2.25 6.10
C PRO A 460 -1.29 3.79 5.99
N ASP A 461 -1.34 4.52 7.09
CA ASP A 461 -1.48 5.99 7.19
C ASP A 461 -2.72 6.64 6.55
N PHE A 462 -3.59 5.86 5.91
CA PHE A 462 -4.82 6.36 5.33
C PHE A 462 -6.00 6.17 6.27
N GLY A 463 -6.98 7.04 6.12
CA GLY A 463 -8.29 6.88 6.74
C GLY A 463 -9.38 6.70 5.69
N SER A 464 -10.50 6.11 6.11
CA SER A 464 -11.74 6.13 5.36
C SER A 464 -12.77 6.91 6.14
N SER A 465 -13.35 7.93 5.52
CA SER A 465 -14.50 8.65 6.07
C SER A 465 -15.73 8.44 5.21
N PHE A 466 -16.89 8.29 5.84
CA PHE A 466 -18.16 8.25 5.14
C PHE A 466 -19.27 8.83 6.03
N SER A 467 -20.35 9.26 5.39
CA SER A 467 -21.48 9.87 6.09
C SER A 467 -22.70 8.97 6.15
N VAL A 468 -23.42 9.03 7.27
CA VAL A 468 -24.76 8.44 7.43
C VAL A 468 -25.75 9.51 7.83
N GLY A 469 -26.89 9.55 7.15
CA GLY A 469 -27.98 10.48 7.39
C GLY A 469 -28.88 10.05 8.55
N LEU A 470 -29.25 11.01 9.38
CA LEU A 470 -30.15 10.85 10.53
C LEU A 470 -31.23 11.92 10.50
N THR A 471 -32.46 11.57 10.86
CA THR A 471 -33.58 12.51 11.04
C THR A 471 -34.27 12.16 12.36
N GLY A 472 -34.80 13.12 13.11
CA GLY A 472 -35.44 12.81 14.38
C GLY A 472 -36.36 13.91 14.88
N GLU A 473 -37.18 13.55 15.85
CA GLU A 473 -38.04 14.46 16.61
C GLU A 473 -37.22 15.24 17.64
N PRO A 474 -37.70 16.40 18.13
CA PRO A 474 -36.96 17.20 19.10
C PRO A 474 -36.56 16.43 20.36
N GLY A 475 -35.29 16.55 20.75
CA GLY A 475 -34.72 15.94 21.94
C GLY A 475 -33.36 15.29 21.72
N GLU A 476 -32.73 14.87 22.82
CA GLU A 476 -31.40 14.26 22.83
C GLU A 476 -31.42 12.91 22.09
N PHE A 477 -30.35 12.64 21.36
CA PHE A 477 -30.08 11.36 20.74
C PHE A 477 -28.60 11.00 20.89
N THR A 478 -28.35 9.69 20.88
CA THR A 478 -27.01 9.13 20.87
C THR A 478 -26.84 8.21 19.67
N VAL A 479 -25.67 8.29 19.06
CA VAL A 479 -25.17 7.37 18.05
C VAL A 479 -23.87 6.77 18.56
N THR A 480 -23.72 5.46 18.38
CA THR A 480 -22.48 4.74 18.67
C THR A 480 -21.99 4.10 17.39
N ALA A 481 -20.70 4.20 17.11
CA ALA A 481 -20.05 3.43 16.07
C ALA A 481 -19.04 2.49 16.70
N THR A 482 -19.03 1.26 16.22
CA THR A 482 -18.04 0.25 16.60
C THR A 482 -17.45 -0.31 15.32
N LEU A 483 -16.13 -0.32 15.20
CA LEU A 483 -15.44 -1.00 14.12
C LEU A 483 -15.00 -2.39 14.58
N SER A 484 -14.93 -3.32 13.63
CA SER A 484 -14.34 -4.63 13.81
C SER A 484 -13.54 -5.02 12.58
N SER A 485 -12.30 -5.43 12.77
CA SER A 485 -11.47 -6.10 11.77
C SER A 485 -10.59 -7.14 12.46
N ALA A 486 -10.23 -8.21 11.74
CA ALA A 486 -9.32 -9.24 12.24
C ALA A 486 -7.84 -8.78 12.25
N SER A 487 -7.52 -7.74 11.47
CA SER A 487 -6.16 -7.19 11.35
C SER A 487 -5.85 -6.16 12.42
N ASP A 488 -6.85 -5.73 13.19
CA ASP A 488 -6.71 -4.64 14.14
C ASP A 488 -6.27 -5.11 15.53
N PHE A 489 -5.13 -4.63 16.00
CA PHE A 489 -4.52 -5.10 17.24
C PHE A 489 -5.00 -4.35 18.48
N ASP A 490 -5.40 -3.09 18.34
CA ASP A 490 -5.84 -2.25 19.46
C ASP A 490 -7.37 -2.12 19.46
N SER A 491 -8.04 -2.91 20.29
CA SER A 491 -9.49 -2.79 20.42
C SER A 491 -9.98 -1.62 21.28
N SER A 492 -9.07 -0.89 21.94
CA SER A 492 -9.43 0.14 22.93
C SER A 492 -9.98 1.42 22.31
N ASN A 493 -9.69 1.66 21.04
CA ASN A 493 -10.06 2.85 20.26
C ASN A 493 -11.09 2.53 19.13
N ASN A 494 -11.66 1.32 19.14
CA ASN A 494 -12.57 0.80 18.11
C ASN A 494 -14.01 1.26 18.23
N SER A 495 -14.31 2.07 19.23
CA SER A 495 -15.64 2.60 19.42
C SER A 495 -15.58 4.08 19.71
N ASP A 496 -16.52 4.80 19.11
CA ASP A 496 -16.79 6.18 19.50
C ASP A 496 -18.29 6.39 19.67
N GLN A 497 -18.64 7.35 20.51
CA GLN A 497 -20.02 7.70 20.83
C GLN A 497 -20.23 9.20 20.69
N LEU A 498 -21.22 9.55 19.88
CA LEU A 498 -21.67 10.91 19.67
C LEU A 498 -23.04 11.11 20.34
N THR A 499 -23.13 12.07 21.25
CA THR A 499 -24.39 12.53 21.84
C THR A 499 -24.67 13.96 21.37
N ALA A 500 -25.88 14.16 20.84
CA ALA A 500 -26.33 15.45 20.33
C ALA A 500 -27.84 15.62 20.58
N GLU A 501 -28.39 16.79 20.28
CA GLU A 501 -29.81 17.08 20.47
C GLU A 501 -30.42 17.54 19.15
N PHE A 502 -31.53 16.91 18.74
CA PHE A 502 -32.40 17.48 17.72
C PHE A 502 -33.11 18.68 18.34
N LEU A 503 -32.67 19.88 17.99
CA LEU A 503 -33.30 21.09 18.45
C LEU A 503 -34.70 21.20 17.82
N GLN A 504 -35.67 21.62 18.64
CA GLN A 504 -37.01 21.87 18.14
C GLN A 504 -36.94 22.90 17.02
N ARG A 505 -37.49 22.54 15.85
CA ARG A 505 -37.53 23.43 14.71
C ARG A 505 -38.59 24.50 14.99
N GLU A 506 -38.14 25.68 15.38
CA GLU A 506 -39.01 26.85 15.40
C GLU A 506 -39.48 27.15 13.96
N SER A 507 -40.63 27.82 13.80
CA SER A 507 -41.06 28.23 12.46
C SER A 507 -40.03 29.21 11.94
N ASP A 508 -39.26 28.81 10.93
CA ASP A 508 -38.04 29.49 10.52
C ASP A 508 -38.04 29.69 9.01
N LEU A 509 -37.78 30.94 8.61
CA LEU A 509 -37.70 31.39 7.23
C LEU A 509 -36.24 31.70 6.95
N GLY A 510 -35.64 30.86 6.12
CA GLY A 510 -34.21 30.88 5.87
C GLY A 510 -33.86 31.28 4.45
N LEU A 511 -32.62 31.73 4.30
CA LEU A 511 -31.94 31.88 3.02
C LEU A 511 -30.88 30.80 2.90
N VAL A 512 -30.91 30.11 1.77
CA VAL A 512 -29.90 29.10 1.46
C VAL A 512 -29.28 29.45 0.12
N ARG A 513 -27.96 29.59 0.10
CA ARG A 513 -27.21 29.71 -1.16
C ARG A 513 -27.25 28.36 -1.86
N LYS A 514 -27.79 28.29 -3.08
CA LYS A 514 -27.66 27.12 -3.95
C LYS A 514 -27.41 27.62 -5.37
N LEU A 515 -26.16 27.49 -5.82
CA LEU A 515 -25.80 27.78 -7.22
C LEU A 515 -26.42 26.70 -8.11
N SER A 516 -26.77 27.08 -9.33
CA SER A 516 -27.38 26.23 -10.37
C SER A 516 -26.49 25.06 -10.85
N SER A 517 -25.32 24.84 -10.23
CA SER A 517 -24.46 23.66 -10.39
C SER A 517 -24.06 23.11 -9.01
N LEU A 518 -24.79 22.10 -8.52
CA LEU A 518 -24.52 21.07 -7.49
C LEU A 518 -23.48 21.21 -6.34
N PHE A 519 -22.69 22.26 -6.13
CA PHE A 519 -21.61 22.27 -5.13
C PHE A 519 -21.57 23.56 -4.31
N ASN A 520 -21.39 23.41 -3.00
CA ASN A 520 -21.85 24.36 -1.97
C ASN A 520 -20.70 25.07 -1.23
N SER A 521 -19.55 25.30 -1.87
CA SER A 521 -18.31 25.67 -1.14
C SER A 521 -17.58 26.93 -1.60
N ASP A 522 -17.94 27.64 -2.68
CA ASP A 522 -17.12 28.77 -3.16
C ASP A 522 -16.98 29.91 -2.12
N GLN A 523 -15.73 30.25 -1.76
CA GLN A 523 -15.33 31.29 -0.80
C GLN A 523 -15.66 32.73 -1.25
N PHE A 524 -15.92 32.94 -2.55
CA PHE A 524 -16.41 34.21 -3.11
C PHE A 524 -17.45 33.98 -4.20
N ASP A 525 -18.41 34.90 -4.35
CA ASP A 525 -19.20 35.07 -5.56
C ASP A 525 -18.47 35.95 -6.59
N VAL A 526 -18.98 36.02 -7.82
CA VAL A 526 -18.31 36.72 -8.92
C VAL A 526 -19.27 37.64 -9.64
N ALA A 527 -18.84 38.87 -9.91
CA ALA A 527 -19.46 39.77 -10.89
C ALA A 527 -18.42 40.23 -11.91
N VAL A 528 -18.85 40.43 -13.14
CA VAL A 528 -17.98 40.82 -14.25
C VAL A 528 -18.32 42.23 -14.71
N ILE A 529 -17.30 43.06 -14.92
CA ILE A 529 -17.48 44.40 -15.47
C ILE A 529 -17.95 44.31 -16.92
N ASP A 530 -18.98 45.08 -17.27
CA ASP A 530 -19.61 45.13 -18.60
C ASP A 530 -20.26 43.81 -19.08
N TYR A 531 -20.38 42.79 -18.22
CA TYR A 531 -21.06 41.53 -18.51
C TYR A 531 -22.09 41.20 -17.42
N GLN A 532 -23.33 40.94 -17.85
CA GLN A 532 -24.39 40.52 -16.94
C GLN A 532 -24.12 39.10 -16.43
N SER A 533 -24.11 38.94 -15.11
CA SER A 533 -23.99 37.65 -14.41
C SER A 533 -25.29 37.38 -13.67
N GLN A 534 -25.77 36.14 -13.70
CA GLN A 534 -27.00 35.75 -13.00
C GLN A 534 -26.68 35.03 -11.69
N MET A 535 -27.35 35.43 -10.61
CA MET A 535 -27.23 34.84 -9.28
C MET A 535 -28.61 34.38 -8.80
N HIS A 536 -28.69 33.16 -8.24
CA HIS A 536 -29.89 32.62 -7.61
C HIS A 536 -29.67 32.43 -6.11
N LEU A 537 -30.54 33.01 -5.29
CA LEU A 537 -30.55 32.85 -3.83
C LEU A 537 -31.80 32.08 -3.43
N MET A 538 -31.66 30.87 -2.90
CA MET A 538 -32.82 30.04 -2.57
C MET A 538 -33.44 30.47 -1.25
N ILE A 539 -34.75 30.29 -1.15
CA ILE A 539 -35.52 30.54 0.07
C ILE A 539 -36.01 29.21 0.60
N SER A 540 -35.75 28.96 1.88
CA SER A 540 -36.27 27.83 2.63
C SER A 540 -37.33 28.30 3.62
N GLN A 541 -38.33 27.46 3.89
CA GLN A 541 -39.35 27.71 4.91
C GLN A 541 -39.70 26.41 5.61
N TRP A 542 -39.72 26.47 6.93
CA TRP A 542 -40.02 25.33 7.79
C TRP A 542 -41.08 25.68 8.83
N GLY A 543 -41.94 24.71 9.17
CA GLY A 543 -43.06 24.90 10.11
C GLY A 543 -44.34 25.41 9.44
N GLY A 544 -44.90 26.53 9.93
CA GLY A 544 -46.10 27.16 9.37
C GLY A 544 -45.81 28.04 8.14
N ASP A 545 -46.83 28.48 7.41
CA ASP A 545 -46.66 29.44 6.31
C ASP A 545 -46.10 30.78 6.84
N ALA A 546 -45.08 31.33 6.18
CA ALA A 546 -44.57 32.67 6.48
C ALA A 546 -45.34 33.70 5.65
N HIS A 547 -46.02 34.62 6.32
CA HIS A 547 -46.80 35.70 5.72
C HIS A 547 -46.01 37.00 5.75
N ASN A 548 -46.38 37.93 4.86
CA ASN A 548 -45.76 39.24 4.68
C ASN A 548 -44.22 39.15 4.64
N SER A 549 -43.71 38.14 3.93
CA SER A 549 -42.29 37.87 3.87
C SER A 549 -41.59 38.85 2.92
N VAL A 550 -40.46 39.41 3.33
CA VAL A 550 -39.69 40.39 2.56
C VAL A 550 -38.23 39.98 2.51
N PHE A 551 -37.69 39.87 1.30
CA PHE A 551 -36.26 39.69 1.06
C PHE A 551 -35.57 41.04 0.88
N ARG A 552 -34.38 41.20 1.46
CA ARG A 552 -33.51 42.37 1.30
C ARG A 552 -32.09 41.95 0.98
N MET A 553 -31.42 42.66 0.07
CA MET A 553 -30.01 42.47 -0.20
C MET A 553 -29.30 43.80 -0.40
N SER A 554 -28.27 44.03 0.41
CA SER A 554 -27.33 45.12 0.22
C SER A 554 -26.15 44.63 -0.61
N LEU A 555 -25.69 45.45 -1.57
CA LEU A 555 -24.58 45.14 -2.46
C LEU A 555 -23.46 46.17 -2.26
N PRO A 556 -22.19 45.77 -2.51
CA PRO A 556 -21.06 46.67 -2.41
C PRO A 556 -21.01 47.67 -3.56
N GLU A 557 -20.23 48.75 -3.41
CA GLU A 557 -20.10 49.82 -4.41
C GLU A 557 -19.53 49.38 -5.77
N HIS A 558 -18.98 48.16 -5.85
CA HIS A 558 -18.41 47.59 -7.05
C HIS A 558 -19.44 46.92 -7.98
N VAL A 559 -20.67 46.69 -7.50
CA VAL A 559 -21.71 45.91 -8.20
C VAL A 559 -23.00 46.71 -8.33
N ASP A 560 -23.64 46.64 -9.50
CA ASP A 560 -24.98 47.18 -9.76
C ASP A 560 -25.96 46.06 -10.12
N VAL A 561 -27.26 46.29 -9.91
CA VAL A 561 -28.34 45.32 -10.18
C VAL A 561 -29.14 45.78 -11.38
N VAL A 562 -29.12 44.98 -12.43
CA VAL A 562 -29.88 45.26 -13.66
C VAL A 562 -31.34 44.89 -13.47
N ALA A 563 -31.60 43.71 -12.90
CA ALA A 563 -32.93 43.21 -12.62
C ALA A 563 -32.90 42.26 -11.43
N ALA A 564 -34.02 42.19 -10.71
CA ALA A 564 -34.19 41.32 -9.56
C ALA A 564 -35.63 40.81 -9.56
N ARG A 565 -35.80 39.49 -9.46
CA ARG A 565 -37.09 38.79 -9.57
C ARG A 565 -37.16 37.68 -8.54
N TYR A 566 -38.35 37.32 -8.07
CA TYR A 566 -38.52 36.17 -7.17
C TYR A 566 -39.51 35.16 -7.74
N PHE A 567 -39.32 33.91 -7.36
CA PHE A 567 -40.16 32.77 -7.73
C PHE A 567 -40.39 31.92 -6.47
N ILE A 568 -41.63 31.86 -5.96
CA ILE A 568 -42.01 31.11 -4.75
C ILE A 568 -43.25 30.27 -5.05
N GLY A 569 -43.10 28.95 -5.13
CA GLY A 569 -44.17 28.06 -5.61
C GLY A 569 -44.69 28.50 -6.99
N ASP A 570 -46.00 28.79 -7.08
CA ASP A 570 -46.64 29.32 -8.31
C ASP A 570 -46.61 30.87 -8.39
N GLN A 571 -46.05 31.54 -7.39
CA GLN A 571 -45.96 33.00 -7.32
C GLN A 571 -44.65 33.49 -7.93
N SER A 572 -44.69 34.60 -8.66
CA SER A 572 -43.49 35.32 -9.11
C SER A 572 -43.76 36.81 -9.21
N GLY A 573 -42.71 37.62 -9.08
CA GLY A 573 -42.80 39.07 -9.16
C GLY A 573 -41.43 39.74 -9.31
N ASP A 574 -41.46 41.02 -9.67
CA ASP A 574 -40.26 41.86 -9.74
C ASP A 574 -39.95 42.45 -8.35
N CYS A 575 -38.66 42.65 -8.08
CA CYS A 575 -38.18 43.30 -6.86
C CYS A 575 -37.89 44.79 -7.11
N ASP A 576 -38.03 45.59 -6.07
CA ASP A 576 -37.66 47.00 -6.09
C ASP A 576 -36.13 47.15 -5.93
N ILE A 577 -35.51 47.87 -6.86
CA ILE A 577 -34.06 48.14 -6.88
C ILE A 577 -33.88 49.64 -6.62
N VAL A 578 -33.60 50.00 -5.37
CA VAL A 578 -33.35 51.39 -4.95
C VAL A 578 -31.92 51.53 -4.44
N THR A 579 -31.69 51.61 -3.13
CA THR A 579 -30.35 51.57 -2.52
C THR A 579 -29.95 50.16 -2.09
N GLU A 580 -30.92 49.26 -2.06
CA GLU A 580 -30.81 47.82 -1.80
C GLU A 580 -31.88 47.13 -2.65
N VAL A 581 -31.75 45.82 -2.86
CA VAL A 581 -32.80 45.01 -3.52
C VAL A 581 -33.84 44.64 -2.47
N VAL A 582 -35.12 44.90 -2.75
CA VAL A 582 -36.24 44.54 -1.87
C VAL A 582 -37.30 43.76 -2.64
N CYS A 583 -37.60 42.52 -2.23
CA CYS A 583 -38.65 41.70 -2.83
C CYS A 583 -39.77 41.44 -1.81
N GLU A 584 -40.99 41.88 -2.13
CA GLU A 584 -42.21 41.59 -1.35
C GLU A 584 -42.75 40.22 -1.73
N LEU A 585 -42.30 39.17 -1.02
CA LEU A 585 -42.58 37.78 -1.36
C LEU A 585 -44.01 37.36 -0.97
N GLY A 586 -44.62 38.04 0.00
CA GLY A 586 -45.96 37.73 0.47
C GLY A 586 -45.99 36.44 1.30
N ILE A 587 -46.59 35.37 0.76
CA ILE A 587 -46.71 34.10 1.48
C ILE A 587 -45.65 33.12 0.97
N VAL A 588 -44.74 32.72 1.85
CA VAL A 588 -43.81 31.61 1.60
C VAL A 588 -44.42 30.35 2.22
N PRO A 589 -44.92 29.41 1.40
CA PRO A 589 -45.65 28.25 1.90
C PRO A 589 -44.72 27.24 2.57
N SER A 590 -45.18 26.58 3.63
CA SER A 590 -44.38 25.55 4.31
C SER A 590 -44.48 24.16 3.67
N ASN A 591 -45.48 23.92 2.84
CA ASN A 591 -45.75 22.61 2.25
C ASN A 591 -44.77 22.28 1.09
N GLY A 592 -44.21 21.06 1.11
CA GLY A 592 -43.43 20.48 0.00
C GLY A 592 -41.97 20.96 -0.11
N GLY A 593 -41.01 20.02 -0.11
CA GLY A 593 -39.57 20.24 -0.35
C GLY A 593 -38.84 21.15 0.65
N THR A 594 -37.51 21.11 0.67
CA THR A 594 -36.69 21.98 1.53
C THR A 594 -36.64 23.43 1.03
N TYR A 595 -36.71 23.62 -0.30
CA TYR A 595 -36.65 24.92 -0.97
C TYR A 595 -38.02 25.31 -1.51
N LYS A 596 -38.47 26.53 -1.21
CA LYS A 596 -39.79 27.02 -1.62
C LYS A 596 -39.75 27.87 -2.88
N GLY A 597 -38.55 28.30 -3.25
CA GLY A 597 -38.33 29.24 -4.33
C GLY A 597 -36.94 29.87 -4.28
N TYR A 598 -36.75 30.91 -5.08
CA TYR A 598 -35.50 31.66 -5.15
C TYR A 598 -35.72 33.12 -5.56
N VAL A 599 -34.75 33.96 -5.23
CA VAL A 599 -34.56 35.29 -5.80
C VAL A 599 -33.49 35.20 -6.88
N GLU A 600 -33.85 35.59 -8.09
CA GLU A 600 -32.97 35.74 -9.24
C GLU A 600 -32.50 37.19 -9.35
N LEU A 601 -31.18 37.37 -9.46
CA LEU A 601 -30.52 38.66 -9.58
C LEU A 601 -29.68 38.66 -10.87
N ASP A 602 -29.89 39.66 -11.72
CA ASP A 602 -29.04 39.95 -12.86
C ASP A 602 -28.08 41.09 -12.46
N LEU A 603 -26.82 40.75 -12.18
CA LEU A 603 -25.79 41.64 -11.64
C LEU A 603 -24.82 42.11 -12.74
N ILE A 604 -24.25 43.30 -12.59
CA ILE A 604 -23.16 43.81 -13.42
C ILE A 604 -22.08 44.48 -12.56
N GLY A 605 -20.81 44.21 -12.84
CA GLY A 605 -19.70 44.92 -12.21
C GLY A 605 -19.57 46.33 -12.77
N ILE A 606 -19.32 47.32 -11.91
CA ILE A 606 -19.11 48.72 -12.31
C ILE A 606 -17.71 49.25 -11.99
N SER A 607 -16.99 48.61 -11.06
CA SER A 607 -15.57 48.87 -10.79
C SER A 607 -14.90 47.62 -10.23
N GLU A 608 -13.58 47.54 -10.36
CA GLU A 608 -12.79 46.43 -9.82
C GLU A 608 -12.70 46.51 -8.30
N GLY A 609 -12.75 45.36 -7.62
CA GLY A 609 -12.58 45.31 -6.17
C GLY A 609 -13.11 44.04 -5.54
N PHE A 610 -12.82 43.92 -4.24
CA PHE A 610 -13.49 42.98 -3.36
C PHE A 610 -14.59 43.73 -2.62
N GLY A 611 -15.76 43.10 -2.47
CA GLY A 611 -16.84 43.63 -1.66
C GLY A 611 -17.50 42.54 -0.84
N GLU A 612 -18.37 42.96 0.06
CA GLU A 612 -19.27 42.07 0.79
C GLU A 612 -20.70 42.47 0.48
N TYR A 613 -21.55 41.47 0.31
CA TYR A 613 -22.98 41.67 0.24
C TYR A 613 -23.64 40.94 1.40
N THR A 614 -24.72 41.50 1.91
CA THR A 614 -25.54 40.87 2.95
C THR A 614 -26.94 40.67 2.40
N ALA A 615 -27.38 39.42 2.35
CA ALA A 615 -28.73 39.03 1.98
C ALA A 615 -29.48 38.62 3.25
N SER A 616 -30.73 39.06 3.38
CA SER A 616 -31.59 38.77 4.53
C SER A 616 -33.04 38.57 4.12
N ILE A 617 -33.78 37.81 4.90
CA ILE A 617 -35.22 37.60 4.74
C ILE A 617 -35.92 37.85 6.08
N THR A 618 -37.10 38.45 6.00
CA THR A 618 -37.93 38.80 7.16
C THR A 618 -39.37 38.36 6.96
N SER A 619 -40.09 38.09 8.05
CA SER A 619 -41.53 37.84 8.07
C SER A 619 -42.10 38.34 9.41
N ASP A 620 -43.37 38.74 9.44
CA ASP A 620 -44.06 39.19 10.65
C ASP A 620 -44.93 38.10 11.30
N SER A 621 -45.02 36.93 10.68
CA SER A 621 -45.91 35.84 11.13
C SER A 621 -45.17 34.66 11.76
N ILE A 622 -43.84 34.67 11.74
CA ILE A 622 -42.98 33.64 12.34
C ILE A 622 -41.76 34.29 13.01
N GLU A 623 -41.13 33.57 13.93
CA GLU A 623 -39.95 34.02 14.67
C GLU A 623 -38.68 33.59 13.93
N LEU A 624 -37.84 34.54 13.52
CA LEU A 624 -36.69 34.27 12.66
C LEU A 624 -35.46 33.87 13.48
N GLN A 625 -34.76 32.83 13.06
CA GLN A 625 -33.48 32.46 13.66
C GLN A 625 -32.34 33.31 13.03
N PRO A 626 -31.54 34.05 13.83
CA PRO A 626 -30.57 35.02 13.32
C PRO A 626 -29.51 34.47 12.36
N ASN A 627 -29.24 33.16 12.38
CA ASN A 627 -28.20 32.51 11.58
C ASN A 627 -28.71 31.95 10.26
N ASP A 628 -30.03 31.80 10.10
CA ASP A 628 -30.64 31.18 8.92
C ASP A 628 -31.27 32.21 7.98
N ASN A 629 -31.75 33.33 8.54
CA ASN A 629 -32.48 34.34 7.78
C ASN A 629 -31.57 35.44 7.19
N SER A 630 -30.26 35.37 7.41
CA SER A 630 -29.30 36.35 6.90
C SER A 630 -27.91 35.74 6.75
N PHE A 631 -27.18 36.10 5.70
CA PHE A 631 -25.77 35.75 5.54
C PHE A 631 -24.98 36.89 4.87
N THR A 632 -23.67 36.92 5.10
CA THR A 632 -22.74 37.84 4.44
C THR A 632 -21.73 37.04 3.64
N GLN A 633 -21.48 37.46 2.40
CA GLN A 633 -20.63 36.76 1.46
C GLN A 633 -19.75 37.75 0.70
N ARG A 634 -18.49 37.36 0.48
CA ARG A 634 -17.56 38.16 -0.33
C ARG A 634 -17.86 37.97 -1.81
N ILE A 635 -17.74 39.05 -2.58
CA ILE A 635 -17.86 39.06 -4.03
C ILE A 635 -16.60 39.65 -4.67
N PHE A 636 -16.09 38.96 -5.69
CA PHE A 636 -14.95 39.37 -6.50
C PHE A 636 -15.47 40.05 -7.77
N VAL A 637 -15.04 41.29 -8.04
CA VAL A 637 -15.41 42.04 -9.23
C VAL A 637 -14.20 42.34 -10.08
N GLY A 638 -14.22 41.88 -11.34
CA GLY A 638 -13.11 42.06 -12.26
C GLY A 638 -13.53 42.21 -13.72
N LYS A 639 -12.57 42.60 -14.55
CA LYS A 639 -12.70 42.68 -16.02
C LYS A 639 -12.78 41.28 -16.62
N SER A 640 -13.56 41.13 -17.70
CA SER A 640 -13.62 39.88 -18.45
C SER A 640 -12.30 39.54 -19.15
N MET A 641 -11.89 38.28 -19.13
CA MET A 641 -10.77 37.74 -19.92
C MET A 641 -11.13 37.43 -21.38
N LEU A 642 -12.42 37.47 -21.75
CA LEU A 642 -12.89 37.13 -23.10
C LEU A 642 -12.23 37.92 -24.25
N PRO A 643 -11.95 39.24 -24.12
CA PRO A 643 -11.22 39.97 -25.16
C PRO A 643 -9.82 39.40 -25.42
N TYR A 644 -9.14 38.91 -24.37
CA TYR A 644 -7.82 38.29 -24.50
C TYR A 644 -7.92 36.89 -25.11
N GLN A 645 -8.95 36.11 -24.79
CA GLN A 645 -9.20 34.84 -25.50
C GLN A 645 -9.42 35.10 -27.00
N THR A 646 -10.24 36.09 -27.34
CA THR A 646 -10.47 36.46 -28.75
C THR A 646 -9.17 36.90 -29.44
N LEU A 647 -8.29 37.60 -28.73
CA LEU A 647 -6.97 37.97 -29.24
C LEU A 647 -6.11 36.73 -29.51
N ILE A 648 -6.06 35.80 -28.55
CA ILE A 648 -5.35 34.52 -28.69
C ILE A 648 -5.87 33.77 -29.90
N ASP A 649 -7.18 33.56 -30.03
CA ASP A 649 -7.79 32.77 -31.11
C ASP A 649 -7.42 33.30 -32.50
N ASN A 650 -7.36 34.63 -32.67
CA ASN A 650 -7.15 35.29 -33.96
C ASN A 650 -5.68 35.61 -34.29
N ALA A 651 -4.76 35.56 -33.32
CA ALA A 651 -3.35 35.87 -33.54
C ALA A 651 -2.55 34.63 -34.01
N ASP A 652 -1.46 34.89 -34.74
CA ASP A 652 -0.43 33.88 -35.04
C ASP A 652 0.47 33.66 -33.81
N SER A 653 1.07 32.48 -33.71
CA SER A 653 2.03 32.11 -32.65
C SER A 653 3.49 32.32 -33.12
N PRO A 654 4.43 32.77 -32.25
CA PRO A 654 4.29 33.07 -30.82
C PRO A 654 3.64 34.42 -30.51
N LEU A 655 2.94 34.50 -29.37
CA LEU A 655 2.24 35.71 -28.90
C LEU A 655 2.66 36.10 -27.47
N THR A 656 2.80 37.39 -27.21
CA THR A 656 2.98 37.92 -25.84
C THR A 656 1.78 38.79 -25.46
N ILE A 657 1.23 38.52 -24.27
CA ILE A 657 0.13 39.25 -23.67
C ILE A 657 0.60 39.82 -22.34
N ASP A 658 0.74 41.15 -22.31
CA ASP A 658 0.97 41.90 -21.07
C ASP A 658 -0.38 42.37 -20.53
N LEU A 659 -0.79 41.81 -19.40
CA LEU A 659 -1.97 42.24 -18.68
C LEU A 659 -1.67 43.55 -17.95
N GLU A 660 -2.53 44.54 -18.17
CA GLU A 660 -2.55 45.76 -17.38
C GLU A 660 -2.88 45.44 -15.91
N PRO A 661 -2.42 46.23 -14.93
CA PRO A 661 -2.78 46.04 -13.53
C PRO A 661 -4.31 46.09 -13.35
N GLY A 662 -4.82 45.17 -12.55
CA GLY A 662 -6.24 45.05 -12.26
C GLY A 662 -6.69 43.63 -11.90
N MET A 663 -7.98 43.53 -11.64
CA MET A 663 -8.66 42.28 -11.30
C MET A 663 -9.38 41.71 -12.53
N TYR A 664 -9.21 40.41 -12.79
CA TYR A 664 -9.75 39.73 -13.96
C TYR A 664 -10.57 38.48 -13.60
N VAL A 665 -11.59 38.20 -14.40
CA VAL A 665 -12.47 37.05 -14.28
C VAL A 665 -12.46 36.23 -15.57
N GLY A 666 -12.30 34.92 -15.41
CA GLY A 666 -12.28 33.92 -16.47
C GLY A 666 -10.87 33.38 -16.73
N ALA A 667 -10.83 32.25 -17.44
CA ALA A 667 -9.58 31.60 -17.83
C ALA A 667 -9.30 31.75 -19.32
N LEU A 668 -8.05 31.48 -19.71
CA LEU A 668 -7.61 31.49 -21.09
C LEU A 668 -7.16 30.11 -21.54
N ASN A 669 -7.55 29.73 -22.74
CA ASN A 669 -7.06 28.53 -23.40
C ASN A 669 -6.11 28.91 -24.53
N PHE A 670 -4.87 28.46 -24.38
CA PHE A 670 -3.83 28.54 -25.38
C PHE A 670 -3.03 27.23 -25.43
N SER A 671 -3.70 26.08 -25.23
CA SER A 671 -3.09 24.75 -25.37
C SER A 671 -2.46 24.53 -26.76
N ASP A 672 -2.99 25.21 -27.77
CA ASP A 672 -2.63 24.99 -29.18
C ASP A 672 -1.67 26.07 -29.72
N LYS A 673 -1.18 26.98 -28.86
CA LYS A 673 -0.36 28.14 -29.28
C LYS A 673 0.75 28.45 -28.26
N GLU A 674 1.91 28.86 -28.76
CA GLU A 674 2.98 29.42 -27.92
C GLU A 674 2.58 30.84 -27.46
N VAL A 675 2.31 30.98 -26.16
CA VAL A 675 1.88 32.25 -25.55
C VAL A 675 2.68 32.57 -24.29
N THR A 676 3.20 33.79 -24.21
CA THR A 676 3.69 34.39 -22.95
C THR A 676 2.60 35.28 -22.36
N LEU A 677 2.03 34.86 -21.23
CA LEU A 677 1.10 35.63 -20.41
C LEU A 677 1.83 36.25 -19.23
N ASN A 678 1.82 37.58 -19.15
CA ASN A 678 2.57 38.34 -18.15
C ASN A 678 1.68 39.35 -17.45
N GLY A 679 1.63 39.32 -16.11
CA GLY A 679 1.12 40.44 -15.33
C GLY A 679 2.12 41.59 -15.35
N GLY A 680 1.95 42.55 -16.27
CA GLY A 680 2.97 43.56 -16.58
C GLY A 680 3.36 44.47 -15.40
N SER A 681 2.54 44.51 -14.35
CA SER A 681 2.77 45.29 -13.12
C SER A 681 3.12 44.44 -11.89
N GLY A 682 3.35 43.13 -12.05
CA GLY A 682 3.70 42.22 -10.97
C GLY A 682 2.50 41.50 -10.35
N ARG A 683 2.78 40.38 -9.66
CA ARG A 683 1.78 39.48 -9.08
C ARG A 683 0.83 40.13 -8.07
N GLU A 684 1.28 41.16 -7.35
CA GLU A 684 0.46 41.92 -6.41
C GLU A 684 -0.59 42.82 -7.09
N ALA A 685 -0.38 43.17 -8.35
CA ALA A 685 -1.21 44.13 -9.09
C ALA A 685 -2.07 43.48 -10.19
N THR A 686 -1.83 42.20 -10.51
CA THR A 686 -2.60 41.45 -11.52
C THR A 686 -3.20 40.21 -10.87
N ILE A 687 -4.48 40.29 -10.53
CA ILE A 687 -5.21 39.26 -9.78
C ILE A 687 -6.26 38.63 -10.69
N ILE A 688 -6.24 37.31 -10.80
CA ILE A 688 -7.12 36.55 -11.68
C ILE A 688 -7.92 35.53 -10.88
N ARG A 689 -9.22 35.48 -11.15
CA ARG A 689 -10.10 34.37 -10.77
C ARG A 689 -10.49 33.59 -12.03
N ALA A 690 -9.97 32.37 -12.17
CA ALA A 690 -10.06 31.59 -13.40
C ALA A 690 -11.49 31.14 -13.76
N ARG A 691 -12.39 30.90 -12.79
CA ARG A 691 -13.75 30.42 -13.09
C ARG A 691 -14.60 31.51 -13.76
N SER A 692 -15.14 31.21 -14.93
CA SER A 692 -15.94 32.14 -15.72
C SER A 692 -17.45 31.90 -15.56
N PRO A 693 -18.25 32.90 -15.13
CA PRO A 693 -19.71 32.87 -15.32
C PRO A 693 -20.13 33.19 -16.77
N ILE A 694 -19.17 33.52 -17.64
CA ILE A 694 -19.39 33.91 -19.04
C ILE A 694 -19.30 32.68 -19.94
N VAL A 695 -20.35 32.44 -20.74
CA VAL A 695 -20.42 31.36 -21.72
C VAL A 695 -19.29 31.50 -22.76
N GLY A 696 -18.54 30.42 -22.98
CA GLY A 696 -17.52 30.33 -24.03
C GLY A 696 -16.07 30.54 -23.57
N LEU A 697 -15.85 30.75 -22.26
CA LEU A 697 -14.52 30.65 -21.65
C LEU A 697 -14.35 29.31 -20.96
N ASP A 698 -13.11 28.81 -20.95
CA ASP A 698 -12.76 27.61 -20.20
C ASP A 698 -12.80 27.85 -18.69
N ASP A 699 -12.88 26.74 -17.97
CA ASP A 699 -12.86 26.69 -16.52
C ASP A 699 -11.43 26.74 -15.94
N TRP A 700 -10.43 26.50 -16.80
CA TRP A 700 -9.01 26.38 -16.46
C TRP A 700 -8.15 27.14 -17.47
N PHE A 701 -6.98 27.59 -17.02
CA PHE A 701 -5.97 28.09 -17.95
C PHE A 701 -5.27 26.90 -18.58
N ASN A 702 -5.41 26.74 -19.89
CA ASN A 702 -4.81 25.65 -20.64
C ASN A 702 -3.56 26.17 -21.36
N VAL A 703 -2.39 25.63 -21.00
CA VAL A 703 -1.08 26.10 -21.44
C VAL A 703 -0.48 25.11 -22.45
N GLY A 704 -0.15 25.60 -23.65
CA GLY A 704 0.48 24.83 -24.72
C GLY A 704 2.01 24.88 -24.70
N ASP A 705 2.62 24.35 -25.76
CA ASP A 705 4.08 24.31 -25.94
C ASP A 705 4.70 25.72 -25.84
N ASN A 706 5.90 25.81 -25.25
CA ASN A 706 6.64 27.07 -25.04
C ASN A 706 5.84 28.15 -24.28
N GLY A 707 4.80 27.74 -23.55
CA GLY A 707 3.95 28.62 -22.77
C GLY A 707 4.69 29.24 -21.58
N VAL A 708 4.46 30.52 -21.32
CA VAL A 708 5.01 31.22 -20.15
C VAL A 708 3.89 31.89 -19.39
N VAL A 709 3.75 31.60 -18.10
CA VAL A 709 2.79 32.27 -17.20
C VAL A 709 3.54 32.87 -16.04
N ARG A 710 3.50 34.20 -15.92
CA ARG A 710 4.25 34.89 -14.86
C ARG A 710 3.62 36.16 -14.33
N ASN A 711 4.06 36.52 -13.11
CA ASN A 711 3.69 37.76 -12.44
C ASN A 711 2.18 37.90 -12.18
N ILE A 712 1.48 36.81 -11.86
CA ILE A 712 0.03 36.79 -11.68
C ILE A 712 -0.32 36.18 -10.31
N THR A 713 -1.33 36.73 -9.64
CA THR A 713 -1.98 36.07 -8.50
C THR A 713 -3.26 35.37 -8.96
N PHE A 714 -3.32 34.05 -8.81
CA PHE A 714 -4.50 33.22 -8.99
C PHE A 714 -5.19 33.03 -7.63
N VAL A 715 -6.43 33.50 -7.52
CA VAL A 715 -7.27 33.34 -6.32
C VAL A 715 -8.35 32.30 -6.57
N GLY A 716 -8.41 31.32 -5.68
CA GLY A 716 -8.99 30.02 -5.96
C GLY A 716 -10.50 29.85 -5.88
N ARG A 717 -10.82 28.59 -6.19
CA ARG A 717 -12.08 27.93 -6.57
C ARG A 717 -12.27 26.79 -5.57
N ASP A 718 -13.39 26.72 -4.85
CA ASP A 718 -13.70 25.58 -3.99
C ASP A 718 -14.55 24.57 -4.77
N TYR A 719 -13.90 23.72 -5.55
CA TYR A 719 -14.57 22.68 -6.34
C TYR A 719 -14.45 21.31 -5.67
N PHE A 720 -15.60 20.62 -5.52
CA PHE A 720 -15.68 19.22 -5.13
C PHE A 720 -15.33 18.33 -6.33
N GLY A 721 -14.08 17.87 -6.42
CA GLY A 721 -13.60 16.94 -7.46
C GLY A 721 -12.08 17.04 -7.67
N ALA A 722 -11.45 15.97 -8.18
CA ALA A 722 -10.00 15.85 -8.38
C ALA A 722 -9.39 16.89 -9.37
N ASP A 723 -10.21 17.66 -10.08
CA ASP A 723 -9.85 18.52 -11.23
C ASP A 723 -9.80 20.03 -10.89
N GLY A 724 -9.27 20.41 -9.72
CA GLY A 724 -9.38 21.77 -9.16
C GLY A 724 -8.35 22.83 -9.59
N HIS A 725 -7.33 22.46 -10.38
CA HIS A 725 -6.12 23.28 -10.60
C HIS A 725 -6.36 24.53 -11.48
N PRO A 726 -5.99 25.75 -11.06
CA PRO A 726 -6.08 26.95 -11.90
C PRO A 726 -5.37 26.87 -13.25
N LEU A 727 -4.21 26.21 -13.29
CA LEU A 727 -3.39 26.04 -14.50
C LEU A 727 -3.27 24.56 -14.87
N ARG A 728 -3.55 24.24 -16.14
CA ARG A 728 -3.35 22.93 -16.76
C ARG A 728 -2.37 23.04 -17.93
N ILE A 729 -1.37 22.18 -17.91
CA ILE A 729 -0.32 22.16 -18.92
C ILE A 729 -0.56 20.98 -19.86
N TYR A 730 -0.61 21.26 -21.16
CA TYR A 730 -0.80 20.29 -22.25
C TYR A 730 0.41 20.23 -23.20
N GLY A 731 1.40 21.11 -23.01
CA GLY A 731 2.57 21.23 -23.87
C GLY A 731 3.89 21.20 -23.09
N SER A 732 4.99 21.11 -23.83
CA SER A 732 6.36 21.04 -23.32
C SER A 732 7.08 22.39 -23.37
N ASP A 733 8.19 22.48 -22.63
CA ASP A 733 9.04 23.68 -22.48
C ASP A 733 8.27 24.87 -21.87
N VAL A 734 7.40 24.56 -20.89
CA VAL A 734 6.54 25.53 -20.21
C VAL A 734 7.25 26.14 -18.99
N LEU A 735 7.09 27.45 -18.79
CA LEU A 735 7.62 28.19 -17.64
C LEU A 735 6.49 28.82 -16.81
N ILE A 736 6.38 28.41 -15.55
CA ILE A 736 5.48 29.01 -14.55
C ILE A 736 6.34 29.76 -13.53
N GLU A 737 6.31 31.10 -13.57
CA GLU A 737 7.27 31.93 -12.84
C GLU A 737 6.62 33.07 -12.03
N ASN A 738 7.06 33.25 -10.78
CA ASN A 738 6.72 34.45 -9.99
C ASN A 738 5.21 34.71 -9.85
N ASN A 739 4.42 33.65 -9.66
CA ASN A 739 2.99 33.73 -9.42
C ASN A 739 2.63 33.50 -7.95
N ILE A 740 1.40 33.81 -7.57
CA ILE A 740 0.81 33.42 -6.28
C ILE A 740 -0.42 32.57 -6.56
N PHE A 741 -0.54 31.43 -5.90
CA PHE A 741 -1.69 30.54 -5.92
C PHE A 741 -2.26 30.51 -4.50
N GLU A 742 -3.44 31.09 -4.32
CA GLU A 742 -4.03 31.27 -2.99
C GLU A 742 -5.50 30.85 -2.96
N HIS A 743 -5.88 30.13 -1.89
CA HIS A 743 -7.27 29.69 -1.64
C HIS A 743 -7.84 28.76 -2.72
N ASN A 744 -7.02 27.88 -3.28
CA ASN A 744 -7.48 26.85 -4.22
C ASN A 744 -8.02 25.62 -3.47
N GLY A 745 -9.11 25.02 -3.97
CA GLY A 745 -9.63 23.74 -3.48
C GLY A 745 -8.77 22.55 -3.92
N SER A 746 -9.40 21.40 -4.19
CA SER A 746 -8.74 20.08 -4.42
C SER A 746 -7.58 20.02 -5.44
N GLY A 747 -7.39 21.03 -6.28
CA GLY A 747 -6.20 21.17 -7.14
C GLY A 747 -5.47 22.46 -6.79
N GLY A 748 -4.39 22.36 -6.03
CA GLY A 748 -3.82 23.48 -5.28
C GLY A 748 -3.04 24.52 -6.10
N GLY A 749 -2.85 24.30 -7.42
CA GLY A 749 -2.22 25.31 -8.28
C GLY A 749 -1.99 24.90 -9.73
N VAL A 750 -1.10 23.93 -9.95
CA VAL A 750 -0.61 23.55 -11.30
C VAL A 750 -0.78 22.05 -11.53
N GLU A 751 -1.27 21.68 -12.71
CA GLU A 751 -1.46 20.29 -13.14
C GLU A 751 -0.87 20.03 -14.52
N SER A 752 -0.24 18.86 -14.69
CA SER A 752 0.20 18.33 -15.98
C SER A 752 0.13 16.80 -15.99
N TRP A 753 -0.34 16.24 -17.10
CA TRP A 753 -0.35 14.79 -17.35
C TRP A 753 0.23 14.51 -18.73
N GLY A 754 1.47 14.00 -18.81
CA GLY A 754 2.09 13.68 -20.10
C GLY A 754 3.61 13.72 -20.08
N ILE A 755 4.19 13.77 -21.29
CA ILE A 755 5.63 13.84 -21.53
C ILE A 755 5.98 15.29 -21.84
N HIS A 756 6.16 16.08 -20.79
CA HIS A 756 6.36 17.53 -20.89
C HIS A 756 7.59 17.99 -20.09
N ASN A 757 8.35 18.93 -20.66
CA ASN A 757 9.37 19.64 -19.93
C ASN A 757 8.76 20.87 -19.25
N ILE A 758 8.86 20.97 -17.92
CA ILE A 758 8.19 22.04 -17.17
C ILE A 758 9.17 22.66 -16.17
N THR A 759 9.23 24.00 -16.16
CA THR A 759 9.94 24.76 -15.13
C THR A 759 8.94 25.53 -14.27
N ILE A 760 8.96 25.31 -12.96
CA ILE A 760 8.15 26.02 -11.97
C ILE A 760 9.08 26.73 -10.99
N ARG A 761 9.06 28.07 -10.98
CA ARG A 761 9.96 28.82 -10.11
C ARG A 761 9.44 30.12 -9.51
N ASN A 762 9.96 30.49 -8.35
CA ASN A 762 9.64 31.76 -7.67
C ASN A 762 8.15 31.92 -7.34
N ASN A 763 7.36 30.84 -7.30
CA ASN A 763 5.92 30.90 -7.03
C ASN A 763 5.63 30.74 -5.54
N ILE A 764 4.49 31.26 -5.11
CA ILE A 764 3.96 31.06 -3.76
C ILE A 764 2.66 30.27 -3.86
N PHE A 765 2.55 29.16 -3.15
CA PHE A 765 1.33 28.36 -3.01
C PHE A 765 0.92 28.39 -1.54
N ARG A 766 -0.29 28.84 -1.23
CA ARG A 766 -0.74 28.90 0.18
C ARG A 766 -2.24 28.76 0.35
N ASN A 767 -2.64 28.36 1.56
CA ASN A 767 -4.04 28.31 1.99
C ASN A 767 -4.91 27.43 1.09
N ALA A 768 -4.36 26.36 0.51
CA ALA A 768 -5.12 25.37 -0.26
C ALA A 768 -5.81 24.37 0.69
N LYS A 769 -7.03 23.94 0.33
CA LYS A 769 -7.88 23.09 1.17
C LYS A 769 -8.18 21.75 0.53
N ALA A 770 -8.20 20.69 1.36
CA ALA A 770 -8.49 19.35 0.91
C ALA A 770 -10.00 19.04 0.91
N HIS A 771 -10.43 18.23 -0.04
CA HIS A 771 -11.78 17.64 -0.09
C HIS A 771 -11.68 16.12 -0.23
N ASP A 772 -12.83 15.44 -0.36
CA ASP A 772 -13.00 13.98 -0.37
C ASP A 772 -12.13 13.18 -1.37
N TYR A 773 -11.46 13.83 -2.32
CA TYR A 773 -10.64 13.22 -3.37
C TYR A 773 -9.13 13.46 -3.24
N GLY A 774 -8.66 14.05 -2.12
CA GLY A 774 -7.27 14.47 -1.94
C GLY A 774 -6.97 15.84 -2.55
N CYS A 775 -5.78 16.38 -2.30
CA CYS A 775 -5.34 17.67 -2.83
C CYS A 775 -3.82 17.72 -3.03
N ILE A 776 -3.37 18.32 -4.13
CA ILE A 776 -1.94 18.48 -4.49
C ILE A 776 -1.71 19.90 -5.03
N ALA A 777 -0.72 20.64 -4.55
CA ALA A 777 -0.46 22.01 -5.02
C ALA A 777 0.24 22.07 -6.39
N ILE A 778 1.24 21.21 -6.60
CA ILE A 778 1.90 20.98 -7.88
C ILE A 778 1.77 19.50 -8.23
N SER A 779 0.95 19.19 -9.24
CA SER A 779 0.71 17.82 -9.70
C SER A 779 1.27 17.64 -11.11
N LEU A 780 2.45 17.01 -11.23
CA LEU A 780 3.12 16.76 -12.50
C LEU A 780 3.29 15.25 -12.69
N GLY A 781 2.35 14.63 -13.39
CA GLY A 781 2.36 13.20 -13.68
C GLY A 781 2.83 12.88 -15.10
N GLY A 782 3.58 11.79 -15.27
CA GLY A 782 3.95 11.22 -16.58
C GLY A 782 5.46 11.06 -16.78
N ASP A 783 5.89 10.84 -18.03
CA ASP A 783 7.32 10.64 -18.37
C ASP A 783 8.02 11.97 -18.76
N GLY A 784 7.71 13.07 -18.06
CA GLY A 784 8.25 14.41 -18.32
C GLY A 784 9.55 14.73 -17.57
N SER A 785 10.16 15.88 -17.84
CA SER A 785 11.31 16.39 -17.06
C SER A 785 10.97 17.73 -16.39
N TYR A 786 11.27 17.85 -15.11
CA TYR A 786 10.77 18.95 -14.28
C TYR A 786 11.90 19.67 -13.55
N LEU A 787 11.89 21.00 -13.60
CA LEU A 787 12.72 21.87 -12.76
C LEU A 787 11.81 22.68 -11.83
N ILE A 788 11.86 22.38 -10.54
CA ILE A 788 11.06 23.06 -9.51
C ILE A 788 12.02 23.76 -8.56
N GLU A 789 12.12 25.08 -8.70
CA GLU A 789 13.11 25.86 -7.94
C GLU A 789 12.55 27.11 -7.26
N ASN A 790 13.03 27.43 -6.06
CA ASN A 790 12.70 28.68 -5.37
C ASN A 790 11.19 28.91 -5.17
N ASN A 791 10.40 27.87 -4.89
CA ASN A 791 8.98 28.03 -4.58
C ASN A 791 8.72 28.00 -3.07
N LEU A 792 7.67 28.69 -2.64
CA LEU A 792 7.22 28.74 -1.25
C LEU A 792 5.83 28.07 -1.16
N ILE A 793 5.73 26.93 -0.48
CA ILE A 793 4.49 26.13 -0.38
C ILE A 793 4.11 25.98 1.09
N LEU A 794 3.02 26.65 1.50
CA LEU A 794 2.73 26.91 2.91
C LEU A 794 1.32 26.56 3.32
N ASN A 795 1.21 25.88 4.47
CA ASN A 795 -0.03 25.70 5.22
C ASN A 795 -1.17 25.23 4.30
N THR A 796 -0.87 24.23 3.48
CA THR A 796 -1.89 23.59 2.66
C THR A 796 -2.38 22.35 3.37
N GLU A 797 -3.68 22.08 3.33
CA GLU A 797 -4.21 20.78 3.78
C GLU A 797 -3.87 19.65 2.78
N CYS A 798 -2.90 19.88 1.88
CA CYS A 798 -2.64 19.13 0.66
C CYS A 798 -1.21 18.56 0.65
N VAL A 799 -0.92 17.69 -0.32
CA VAL A 799 0.47 17.39 -0.71
C VAL A 799 1.04 18.62 -1.43
N ALA A 800 2.25 19.05 -1.06
CA ALA A 800 2.87 20.24 -1.65
C ALA A 800 3.26 20.00 -3.12
N MET A 801 3.92 18.89 -3.44
CA MET A 801 4.12 18.47 -4.83
C MET A 801 4.13 16.96 -5.00
N ASP A 802 3.53 16.51 -6.09
CA ASP A 802 3.67 15.15 -6.62
C ASP A 802 4.19 15.25 -8.05
N VAL A 803 5.43 14.82 -8.25
CA VAL A 803 6.15 14.83 -9.53
C VAL A 803 6.33 13.42 -10.10
N SER A 804 5.54 12.47 -9.59
CA SER A 804 5.73 11.05 -9.85
C SER A 804 5.62 10.68 -11.34
N ARG A 805 6.49 9.76 -11.76
CA ARG A 805 6.35 9.07 -13.04
C ARG A 805 5.20 8.06 -12.99
N TYR A 806 4.21 8.23 -13.88
CA TYR A 806 3.06 7.32 -13.99
C TYR A 806 3.01 6.54 -15.32
N GLY A 807 4.02 6.70 -16.18
CA GLY A 807 4.08 6.07 -17.50
C GLY A 807 4.82 4.73 -17.51
N ASN A 808 4.43 3.83 -18.42
CA ASN A 808 5.02 2.49 -18.56
C ASN A 808 6.23 2.46 -19.52
N ASN A 809 6.76 3.60 -19.97
CA ASN A 809 7.76 3.62 -21.05
C ASN A 809 9.19 3.74 -20.53
N SER A 810 9.84 2.62 -20.21
CA SER A 810 11.23 2.58 -19.69
C SER A 810 12.29 3.18 -20.63
N GLU A 811 11.97 3.43 -21.90
CA GLU A 811 12.90 4.03 -22.87
C GLU A 811 13.04 5.56 -22.75
N VAL A 812 12.23 6.23 -21.93
CA VAL A 812 12.28 7.70 -21.76
C VAL A 812 13.13 8.04 -20.54
N GLU A 813 14.28 8.65 -20.78
CA GLU A 813 15.13 9.29 -19.75
C GLU A 813 14.43 10.56 -19.25
N VAL A 814 14.22 10.65 -17.93
CA VAL A 814 13.57 11.81 -17.29
C VAL A 814 14.49 12.45 -16.26
N THR A 815 14.39 13.77 -16.11
CA THR A 815 15.15 14.52 -15.10
C THR A 815 14.22 15.34 -14.23
N HIS A 816 14.22 15.08 -12.93
CA HIS A 816 13.49 15.88 -11.93
C HIS A 816 14.51 16.59 -11.04
N VAL A 817 14.43 17.92 -10.96
CA VAL A 817 15.30 18.73 -10.10
C VAL A 817 14.41 19.59 -9.21
N VAL A 818 14.40 19.28 -7.91
CA VAL A 818 13.65 20.00 -6.88
C VAL A 818 14.64 20.67 -5.94
N THR A 819 14.78 22.00 -6.06
CA THR A 819 15.83 22.73 -5.34
C THR A 819 15.43 24.09 -4.78
N ASN A 820 15.99 24.50 -3.64
CA ASN A 820 15.72 25.80 -3.02
C ASN A 820 14.22 26.07 -2.72
N ASN A 821 13.40 25.04 -2.57
CA ASN A 821 12.00 25.23 -2.20
C ASN A 821 11.86 25.30 -0.68
N THR A 822 10.90 26.09 -0.20
CA THR A 822 10.51 26.13 1.22
C THR A 822 9.09 25.59 1.34
N ILE A 823 8.94 24.44 1.99
CA ILE A 823 7.72 23.63 2.03
C ILE A 823 7.36 23.35 3.48
N VAL A 824 6.31 24.02 3.96
CA VAL A 824 5.99 24.07 5.39
C VAL A 824 4.52 23.78 5.69
N ASN A 825 4.26 22.90 6.67
CA ASN A 825 2.94 22.52 7.17
C ASN A 825 2.00 21.97 6.09
N ASN A 826 2.43 20.89 5.42
CA ASN A 826 1.65 20.19 4.38
C ASN A 826 1.50 18.69 4.72
N GLN A 827 0.61 17.98 4.02
CA GLN A 827 0.47 16.52 4.19
C GLN A 827 1.75 15.78 3.78
N ALA A 828 2.34 16.18 2.66
CA ALA A 828 3.67 15.73 2.28
C ALA A 828 4.39 16.87 1.57
N GLY A 829 5.72 16.93 1.70
CA GLY A 829 6.54 17.93 1.05
C GLY A 829 6.74 17.61 -0.43
N ILE A 830 7.52 16.58 -0.70
CA ILE A 830 7.84 16.12 -2.07
C ILE A 830 7.42 14.67 -2.18
N VAL A 831 6.58 14.34 -3.16
CA VAL A 831 6.27 12.96 -3.55
C VAL A 831 6.82 12.73 -4.96
N ASP A 832 7.64 11.71 -5.12
CA ASP A 832 8.20 11.31 -6.42
C ASP A 832 8.34 9.79 -6.51
N THR A 833 8.69 9.30 -7.69
CA THR A 833 9.00 7.89 -7.94
C THR A 833 10.47 7.57 -7.80
N ILE A 834 10.80 6.29 -7.74
CA ILE A 834 12.16 5.81 -7.94
C ILE A 834 12.70 6.19 -9.34
N ALA A 835 13.99 6.51 -9.44
CA ALA A 835 14.63 6.74 -10.73
C ALA A 835 15.00 5.40 -11.38
N TYR A 836 14.49 5.14 -12.58
CA TYR A 836 14.92 4.01 -13.41
C TYR A 836 16.27 4.30 -14.09
N GLU A 837 16.94 3.27 -14.61
CA GLU A 837 18.22 3.40 -15.33
C GLU A 837 18.13 4.49 -16.42
N GLY A 838 19.03 5.48 -16.38
CA GLY A 838 19.05 6.63 -17.30
C GLY A 838 18.29 7.88 -16.83
N SER A 839 17.47 7.78 -15.77
CA SER A 839 16.81 8.94 -15.15
C SER A 839 17.69 9.59 -14.07
N ASN A 840 17.50 10.90 -13.87
CA ASN A 840 18.30 11.70 -12.92
C ASN A 840 17.39 12.54 -12.03
N PHE A 841 17.26 12.17 -10.76
CA PHE A 841 16.44 12.90 -9.79
C PHE A 841 17.33 13.61 -8.77
N VAL A 842 17.01 14.86 -8.41
CA VAL A 842 17.84 15.67 -7.51
C VAL A 842 16.94 16.43 -6.55
N TYR A 843 17.14 16.22 -5.24
CA TYR A 843 16.41 16.93 -4.18
C TYR A 843 17.40 17.64 -3.27
N GLN A 844 17.57 18.95 -3.44
CA GLN A 844 18.65 19.64 -2.74
C GLN A 844 18.37 21.06 -2.30
N ASN A 845 18.95 21.48 -1.18
CA ASN A 845 18.82 22.84 -0.65
C ASN A 845 17.36 23.24 -0.40
N ASN A 846 16.47 22.29 -0.09
CA ASN A 846 15.09 22.58 0.28
C ASN A 846 14.96 22.74 1.81
N ILE A 847 13.91 23.45 2.23
CA ILE A 847 13.44 23.47 3.61
C ILE A 847 12.11 22.72 3.65
N LEU A 848 12.07 21.64 4.42
CA LEU A 848 10.93 20.75 4.59
C LEU A 848 10.62 20.71 6.09
N ALA A 849 9.65 21.52 6.52
CA ALA A 849 9.36 21.68 7.95
C ALA A 849 7.88 21.52 8.31
N GLY A 850 7.57 20.88 9.45
CA GLY A 850 6.20 20.74 9.96
C GLY A 850 5.27 19.91 9.06
N ASN A 851 5.79 19.18 8.07
CA ASN A 851 4.99 18.34 7.18
C ASN A 851 4.72 16.99 7.87
N ILE A 852 3.70 16.24 7.43
CA ILE A 852 3.60 14.84 7.90
C ILE A 852 4.80 14.07 7.34
N ILE A 853 4.99 14.10 6.01
CA ILE A 853 6.17 13.51 5.36
C ILE A 853 6.99 14.60 4.67
N GLY A 854 8.31 14.65 4.87
CA GLY A 854 9.21 15.54 4.14
C GLY A 854 9.32 15.15 2.66
N ILE A 855 9.99 14.04 2.38
CA ILE A 855 10.10 13.45 1.04
C ILE A 855 9.54 12.02 1.07
N ARG A 856 8.68 11.67 0.12
CA ARG A 856 8.21 10.30 -0.12
C ARG A 856 8.68 9.82 -1.49
N ILE A 857 9.43 8.73 -1.52
CA ILE A 857 9.82 8.01 -2.74
C ILE A 857 9.03 6.71 -2.81
N ARG A 858 8.40 6.43 -3.96
CA ARG A 858 7.55 5.25 -4.16
C ARG A 858 7.77 4.60 -5.53
N ASP A 859 7.23 3.40 -5.72
CA ASP A 859 7.02 2.84 -7.05
C ASP A 859 5.51 2.67 -7.32
N PRO A 860 4.90 3.53 -8.16
CA PRO A 860 3.51 3.40 -8.50
C PRO A 860 3.23 2.23 -9.46
N TYR A 861 4.25 1.63 -10.09
CA TYR A 861 4.15 0.52 -11.04
C TYR A 861 5.37 -0.42 -10.98
N PRO A 862 5.47 -1.28 -9.94
CA PRO A 862 6.56 -2.25 -9.83
C PRO A 862 6.55 -3.21 -11.03
N ARG A 863 7.66 -3.24 -11.79
CA ARG A 863 7.89 -4.21 -12.86
C ARG A 863 8.86 -5.28 -12.38
N ILE A 864 8.57 -6.53 -12.71
CA ILE A 864 9.37 -7.72 -12.35
C ILE A 864 10.77 -7.68 -13.01
N ASP A 865 10.93 -6.94 -14.12
CA ASP A 865 12.17 -6.91 -14.91
C ASP A 865 12.96 -5.59 -14.82
N ASP A 866 12.52 -4.61 -14.03
CA ASP A 866 13.21 -3.32 -13.94
C ASP A 866 14.43 -3.44 -13.00
N VAL A 867 15.61 -3.14 -13.53
CA VAL A 867 16.82 -2.99 -12.71
C VAL A 867 16.67 -1.70 -11.90
N LEU A 868 16.31 -1.84 -10.63
CA LEU A 868 16.33 -0.73 -9.69
C LEU A 868 17.78 -0.25 -9.50
N PRO A 869 18.00 1.07 -9.35
CA PRO A 869 19.33 1.56 -9.02
C PRO A 869 19.75 1.07 -7.63
N ASP A 870 21.01 0.65 -7.48
CA ASP A 870 21.58 0.17 -6.20
C ASP A 870 21.56 1.25 -5.08
N THR A 871 21.34 2.52 -5.41
CA THR A 871 21.30 3.64 -4.47
C THR A 871 20.24 4.66 -4.84
N LEU A 872 19.57 5.20 -3.83
CA LEU A 872 18.69 6.36 -4.00
C LEU A 872 19.46 7.57 -4.57
N GLN A 873 18.74 8.34 -5.38
CA GLN A 873 19.21 9.56 -6.02
C GLN A 873 19.52 10.66 -4.98
N PRO A 874 20.37 11.66 -5.30
CA PRO A 874 20.92 12.59 -4.31
C PRO A 874 19.86 13.42 -3.57
N ILE A 875 19.69 13.14 -2.27
CA ILE A 875 18.97 13.96 -1.28
C ILE A 875 20.03 14.63 -0.38
N ARG A 876 20.26 15.93 -0.57
CA ARG A 876 21.43 16.61 0.03
C ARG A 876 21.19 18.08 0.36
N ASN A 877 21.91 18.61 1.35
CA ASN A 877 21.80 20.00 1.81
C ASN A 877 20.36 20.43 2.14
N ASN A 878 19.45 19.51 2.50
CA ASN A 878 18.08 19.86 2.88
C ASN A 878 17.98 20.08 4.40
N ILE A 879 17.10 20.99 4.80
CA ILE A 879 16.65 21.12 6.18
C ILE A 879 15.37 20.30 6.33
N PHE A 880 15.41 19.32 7.22
CA PHE A 880 14.26 18.57 7.69
C PHE A 880 14.00 18.95 9.15
N PHE A 881 12.82 19.46 9.47
CA PHE A 881 12.55 19.89 10.83
C PHE A 881 11.09 19.69 11.21
N ASP A 882 10.83 19.02 12.34
CA ASP A 882 9.47 18.84 12.87
C ASP A 882 8.51 18.16 11.87
N ASN A 883 9.03 17.35 10.94
CA ASN A 883 8.20 16.45 10.15
C ASN A 883 7.91 15.18 10.98
N LEU A 884 6.78 14.52 10.73
CA LEU A 884 6.53 13.20 11.36
C LEU A 884 7.54 12.18 10.82
N ASP A 885 7.72 12.15 9.49
CA ASP A 885 8.79 11.43 8.80
C ASP A 885 9.55 12.37 7.87
N ASN A 886 10.87 12.30 7.88
CA ASN A 886 11.69 13.19 7.04
C ASN A 886 11.83 12.67 5.62
N VAL A 887 12.20 11.39 5.47
CA VAL A 887 12.29 10.70 4.19
C VAL A 887 11.64 9.33 4.36
N LEU A 888 10.61 9.07 3.57
CA LEU A 888 9.91 7.79 3.53
C LEU A 888 10.15 7.16 2.15
N VAL A 889 10.77 5.99 2.13
CA VAL A 889 10.93 5.18 0.91
C VAL A 889 9.99 3.99 1.05
N ASP A 890 9.16 3.77 0.04
CA ASP A 890 8.24 2.63 0.02
C ASP A 890 9.03 1.31 0.19
N SER A 891 8.66 0.52 1.20
CA SER A 891 9.33 -0.73 1.59
C SER A 891 9.44 -1.74 0.44
N SER A 892 8.55 -1.63 -0.56
CA SER A 892 8.59 -2.44 -1.77
C SER A 892 9.84 -2.28 -2.64
N LEU A 893 10.59 -1.20 -2.44
CA LEU A 893 11.76 -0.87 -3.23
C LEU A 893 13.04 -1.58 -2.77
N ASN A 894 13.07 -2.18 -1.57
CA ASN A 894 14.28 -2.79 -0.96
C ASN A 894 15.56 -1.92 -1.10
N LEU A 895 15.40 -0.59 -1.10
CA LEU A 895 16.51 0.35 -1.18
C LEU A 895 16.85 0.90 0.20
N GLU A 896 18.09 0.72 0.63
CA GLU A 896 18.62 1.49 1.76
C GLU A 896 18.75 2.96 1.38
N PHE A 897 18.15 3.83 2.19
CA PHE A 897 18.36 5.26 2.07
C PHE A 897 19.79 5.62 2.46
N GLN A 898 20.62 5.91 1.45
CA GLN A 898 21.96 6.44 1.67
C GLN A 898 21.93 7.97 1.71
N GLU A 899 22.02 8.52 2.92
CA GLU A 899 22.34 9.94 3.10
C GLU A 899 23.83 10.20 2.89
N ASP A 900 24.16 11.27 2.17
CA ASP A 900 25.55 11.72 2.00
C ASP A 900 26.07 12.53 3.20
N GLY A 901 25.26 12.65 4.26
CA GLY A 901 25.54 13.33 5.53
C GLY A 901 25.44 14.86 5.46
N THR A 902 24.81 15.42 4.43
CA THR A 902 24.71 16.88 4.23
C THR A 902 23.36 17.49 4.59
N ASN A 903 22.36 16.67 4.94
CA ASN A 903 21.08 17.18 5.43
C ASN A 903 21.17 17.50 6.93
N ILE A 904 20.28 18.36 7.43
CA ILE A 904 20.12 18.58 8.87
C ILE A 904 18.72 18.23 9.33
N TYR A 905 18.66 17.71 10.56
CA TYR A 905 17.44 17.33 11.27
C TYR A 905 17.18 18.19 12.51
N LEU A 906 18.07 19.16 12.76
CA LEU A 906 18.01 20.05 13.90
C LEU A 906 17.18 21.29 13.58
N SER A 907 16.70 21.95 14.63
CA SER A 907 15.96 23.19 14.47
C SER A 907 16.77 24.22 13.69
N PRO A 908 16.22 24.77 12.58
CA PRO A 908 16.91 25.76 11.76
C PRO A 908 16.84 27.16 12.36
N LEU A 909 16.14 27.34 13.49
CA LEU A 909 15.96 28.60 14.20
C LEU A 909 15.50 29.74 13.27
N PHE A 910 14.32 29.58 12.68
CA PHE A 910 13.74 30.58 11.78
C PHE A 910 13.54 31.94 12.47
N VAL A 911 13.66 33.02 11.69
CA VAL A 911 13.52 34.40 12.20
C VAL A 911 12.10 34.70 12.68
N ASP A 912 11.07 34.41 11.88
CA ASP A 912 9.66 34.60 12.24
C ASP A 912 8.73 33.70 11.41
N GLU A 913 8.63 32.44 11.80
CA GLU A 913 7.76 31.45 11.17
C GLU A 913 6.28 31.90 11.13
N ALA A 914 5.81 32.58 12.17
CA ALA A 914 4.43 33.06 12.25
C ALA A 914 4.12 34.14 11.19
N ALA A 915 5.14 34.85 10.72
CA ALA A 915 5.07 35.80 9.62
C ALA A 915 5.42 35.19 8.24
N SER A 916 5.61 33.86 8.17
CA SER A 916 6.12 33.15 6.99
C SER A 916 7.53 33.58 6.56
N ASP A 917 8.35 33.99 7.53
CA ASP A 917 9.77 34.29 7.36
C ASP A 917 10.62 33.09 7.81
N TYR A 918 11.08 32.31 6.82
CA TYR A 918 11.84 31.08 7.01
C TYR A 918 13.35 31.29 6.84
N GLU A 919 13.81 32.54 6.90
CA GLU A 919 15.23 32.82 6.98
C GLU A 919 15.82 32.27 8.28
N GLN A 920 17.08 31.85 8.22
CA GLN A 920 17.80 31.32 9.37
C GLN A 920 18.24 32.47 10.27
N SER A 921 18.09 32.30 11.58
CA SER A 921 18.70 33.21 12.56
C SER A 921 20.21 32.95 12.69
N PRO A 922 21.01 33.91 13.19
CA PRO A 922 22.47 33.79 13.26
C PRO A 922 23.02 32.60 14.07
N GLU A 923 22.18 31.94 14.86
CA GLU A 923 22.56 30.80 15.69
C GLU A 923 22.19 29.46 15.04
N SER A 924 21.68 29.49 13.80
CA SER A 924 21.21 28.31 13.09
C SER A 924 22.37 27.34 12.80
N PRO A 925 22.18 26.03 13.03
CA PRO A 925 23.17 25.02 12.66
C PRO A 925 23.27 24.81 11.14
N ALA A 926 22.42 25.46 10.34
CA ALA A 926 22.42 25.37 8.89
C ALA A 926 23.44 26.29 8.22
N ILE A 927 23.93 27.31 8.94
CA ILE A 927 24.86 28.32 8.44
C ILE A 927 26.23 27.68 8.20
N ASP A 928 26.82 27.90 7.01
CA ASP A 928 28.15 27.42 6.58
C ASP A 928 28.34 25.89 6.73
N ALA A 929 27.26 25.11 6.70
CA ALA A 929 27.29 23.68 7.00
C ALA A 929 27.17 22.77 5.77
N GLY A 930 26.81 23.31 4.60
CA GLY A 930 26.49 22.53 3.40
C GLY A 930 27.67 22.30 2.45
N ARG A 931 27.50 21.39 1.49
CA ARG A 931 28.52 21.10 0.45
C ARG A 931 28.35 21.98 -0.80
N SER A 932 29.31 22.87 -1.01
CA SER A 932 29.30 23.91 -2.05
C SER A 932 29.35 23.43 -3.50
N GLU A 933 29.84 22.23 -3.78
CA GLU A 933 30.01 21.71 -5.15
C GLU A 933 28.68 21.46 -5.90
N LEU A 934 27.55 21.54 -5.20
CA LEU A 934 26.28 20.95 -5.64
C LEU A 934 25.05 21.85 -5.43
N ALA A 935 25.18 23.04 -4.85
CA ALA A 935 24.06 23.97 -4.62
C ALA A 935 23.86 24.97 -5.77
N PRO A 936 22.64 25.53 -5.95
CA PRO A 936 22.41 26.62 -6.87
C PRO A 936 23.30 27.84 -6.56
N VAL A 937 23.68 28.59 -7.61
CA VAL A 937 24.57 29.77 -7.48
C VAL A 937 23.97 30.92 -6.68
N SER A 938 22.66 30.88 -6.41
CA SER A 938 21.96 31.83 -5.57
C SER A 938 20.87 31.17 -4.73
N ASP A 939 20.56 31.77 -3.59
CA ASP A 939 19.45 31.38 -2.71
C ASP A 939 18.07 31.80 -3.25
N PHE A 940 17.01 31.50 -2.50
CA PHE A 940 15.62 31.87 -2.81
C PHE A 940 15.43 33.38 -3.07
N ARG A 941 16.24 34.25 -2.46
CA ARG A 941 16.17 35.72 -2.59
C ARG A 941 17.06 36.25 -3.71
N GLY A 942 17.84 35.39 -4.36
CA GLY A 942 18.83 35.75 -5.36
C GLY A 942 20.16 36.23 -4.77
N LEU A 943 20.41 36.02 -3.47
CA LEU A 943 21.72 36.24 -2.87
C LEU A 943 22.70 35.18 -3.40
N MET A 944 23.92 35.60 -3.77
CA MET A 944 24.93 34.66 -4.24
C MET A 944 25.47 33.81 -3.10
N ARG A 945 25.76 32.55 -3.38
CA ARG A 945 26.39 31.58 -2.48
C ARG A 945 27.81 31.24 -2.96
N PRO A 946 28.78 30.85 -2.09
CA PRO A 946 28.71 30.87 -0.62
C PRO A 946 28.97 32.26 -0.02
N LEU A 947 28.48 32.50 1.20
CA LEU A 947 28.81 33.64 2.08
C LEU A 947 29.32 33.13 3.43
N ASP A 948 30.32 33.79 4.02
CA ASP A 948 30.81 33.54 5.39
C ASP A 948 29.80 34.10 6.39
N GLY A 949 28.81 33.28 6.73
CA GLY A 949 27.67 33.62 7.58
C GLY A 949 27.98 33.56 9.08
N ASP A 950 28.90 32.69 9.50
CA ASP A 950 29.31 32.56 10.91
C ASP A 950 30.48 33.49 11.31
N GLY A 951 31.17 34.08 10.32
CA GLY A 951 32.23 35.06 10.49
C GLY A 951 33.58 34.46 10.89
N ASP A 952 33.80 33.16 10.67
CA ASP A 952 35.05 32.47 10.99
C ASP A 952 36.17 32.68 9.95
N GLY A 953 35.81 33.25 8.78
CA GLY A 953 36.72 33.56 7.67
C GLY A 953 36.77 32.49 6.58
N PHE A 954 35.97 31.44 6.66
CA PHE A 954 35.73 30.45 5.61
C PHE A 954 34.30 30.64 5.06
N MET A 955 34.15 30.52 3.73
CA MET A 955 32.84 30.62 3.09
C MET A 955 32.42 29.21 2.67
N ASP A 956 31.37 28.67 3.27
CA ASP A 956 30.66 27.50 2.79
C ASP A 956 29.19 27.88 2.48
N ILE A 957 28.41 26.94 1.96
CA ILE A 957 27.00 27.22 1.64
C ILE A 957 26.13 26.91 2.84
N ASP A 958 25.02 27.62 2.94
CA ASP A 958 24.01 27.26 3.93
C ASP A 958 23.15 26.09 3.44
N ILE A 959 22.83 25.20 4.38
CA ILE A 959 21.88 24.11 4.16
C ILE A 959 20.48 24.71 4.04
N GLY A 960 19.66 24.21 3.13
CA GLY A 960 18.32 24.75 2.85
C GLY A 960 18.29 25.89 1.83
N ALA A 961 17.14 26.56 1.75
CA ALA A 961 16.76 27.42 0.62
C ALA A 961 17.33 28.84 0.70
N TYR A 962 17.77 29.29 1.87
CA TYR A 962 18.30 30.63 2.13
C TYR A 962 19.80 30.58 2.38
N GLU A 963 20.48 31.68 2.04
CA GLU A 963 21.85 31.96 2.48
C GLU A 963 21.81 33.14 3.47
N TYR A 964 22.45 33.00 4.62
CA TYR A 964 22.56 33.97 5.70
C TYR A 964 23.58 35.06 5.35
N GLN A 965 23.30 36.29 5.80
CA GLN A 965 24.11 37.48 5.52
C GLN A 965 24.28 38.39 6.73
#